data_AF-A3QEN6-F1
#
_entry.id   AF-A3QEN6-F1
#
_cell.length_a   1.000
_cell.length_b   1.000
_cell.length_c   1.000
_cell.angle_alpha   90.00
_cell.angle_beta   90.00
_cell.angle_gamma   90.00
#
_symmetry.space_group_name_H-M   'P 1'
#
loop_
_entity.id
_entity.type
_entity.pdbx_description
1 polymer ?
#
loop_
_entity_poly.entity_id
_entity_poly.type
_entity_poly.pdbx_seq_one_letter_code
_entity_poly.pdbx_strand_id
1 'polypeptide(L)'
;MLTLLEQIDKGTLWRIPGGIHPPEHKTLSNQSKISRLPLADHYLIPVPGVGENCTLAVKVGDTVTKGQPLTLGEGFRHLPVHAPVSGRVVAIEERASNHASALPVLTCVIENDHQEKWIESVHTPLSLEQVAEMDNDDIIRRIQSAGIAGLGGAAFPTHIKLKPVSEIELLIINGVECEPYITSDDKLMQESCDEIVRGIEIVHQLLSPKRIIVAIEDNKPEAVEQMGHALNRSQLPSHCARVSKIPTLYPSGGEKQLIQILTGQEVPSGAIPANLGILVQNVGTAYSIAQAVYRNMPLIERVVTLTGQNIAKPGNYWVPIGTPVEHLLEVGQFRGDANAPVIIGGPMMGYMLPNVAAPITKGTNCVLMPSEQEVAPPSPEQPCIRCGECAQACPAQLLPQQLFWHAKAQEYDKAASYNLRDCIECGCCSYVCPSDIPLVEYYRVAKSALRQEAEEKKQAELAKQRFDSRTLRLEQEKQAREEKAKQAAERRKAQMTGSDKDAVAAAMARIQAKKAAEAQASAGATTEKPQDKVAAAIARAKAKKAAQKTSSETETETSEQPASQVKGADNRESAAVSQKEKVAAAIARAKAKKAAQDTADTTEASQAPAQQGAETAPLSQKDKVAAAIARAKAKKAAQAGANDQQAATVEHRDEPIERTGETAKPSESQSASTDDTEGTEKADAAAAKKAKIAAAIAKAKAKKAQLDAGASDEPDVMTPAEDIEANSPEAIKKAKIAAAVAKAKAKKAQQAGAGDEPKAEITTDAEPAKAEANDDAEAGSPEAIKKAKIAAAVAKAKAKKAAQASAGDEQLAPSESQTDIEDFADAEDVADTSSPEAIKKAKIAAAVAKAKAKKLAKAEAETPNNEHKD
;
A
#
# COMPACT_ATOMS: atom_id res chain seq x y z
N MET A 1 -31.96 -3.41 20.67
CA MET A 1 -31.43 -3.04 19.33
C MET A 1 -30.83 -4.28 18.72
N LEU A 2 -30.82 -4.41 17.39
CA LEU A 2 -30.19 -5.56 16.73
C LEU A 2 -28.67 -5.47 16.85
N THR A 3 -27.97 -6.59 17.04
CA THR A 3 -26.50 -6.62 16.94
C THR A 3 -26.03 -6.36 15.51
N LEU A 4 -24.73 -6.09 15.31
CA LEU A 4 -24.17 -5.89 13.97
C LEU A 4 -24.37 -7.13 13.08
N LEU A 5 -24.15 -8.33 13.64
CA LEU A 5 -24.33 -9.58 12.92
C LEU A 5 -25.81 -9.83 12.58
N GLU A 6 -26.76 -9.51 13.46
CA GLU A 6 -28.20 -9.55 13.13
C GLU A 6 -28.62 -8.55 12.05
N GLN A 7 -27.97 -7.39 11.96
CA GLN A 7 -28.22 -6.41 10.90
C GLN A 7 -27.67 -6.90 9.56
N ILE A 8 -26.49 -7.53 9.58
CA ILE A 8 -25.88 -8.24 8.43
C ILE A 8 -26.76 -9.41 7.97
N ASP A 9 -27.30 -10.21 8.89
CA ASP A 9 -28.16 -11.36 8.57
C ASP A 9 -29.46 -10.93 7.90
N LYS A 10 -30.00 -9.75 8.26
CA LYS A 10 -31.16 -9.13 7.61
C LYS A 10 -30.86 -8.46 6.27
N GLY A 11 -29.60 -8.45 5.81
CA GLY A 11 -29.22 -7.77 4.57
C GLY A 11 -29.24 -6.25 4.66
N THR A 12 -29.02 -5.69 5.85
CA THR A 12 -28.89 -4.23 6.02
C THR A 12 -27.68 -3.73 5.24
N LEU A 13 -27.83 -2.61 4.53
CA LEU A 13 -26.77 -1.92 3.81
C LEU A 13 -26.74 -0.46 4.22
N TRP A 14 -25.53 0.10 4.31
CA TRP A 14 -25.28 1.48 4.69
C TRP A 14 -24.81 2.29 3.48
N ARG A 15 -25.07 3.60 3.48
CA ARG A 15 -24.61 4.51 2.43
C ARG A 15 -23.22 5.05 2.79
N ILE A 16 -22.29 4.96 1.84
CA ILE A 16 -20.99 5.63 1.93
C ILE A 16 -21.08 7.09 1.46
N PRO A 17 -20.17 7.97 1.92
CA PRO A 17 -20.00 9.31 1.36
C PRO A 17 -19.39 9.24 -0.06
N GLY A 18 -19.78 10.19 -0.92
CA GLY A 18 -19.16 10.38 -2.23
C GLY A 18 -19.28 9.18 -3.18
N GLY A 19 -18.25 8.98 -4.02
CA GLY A 19 -18.30 8.07 -5.16
C GLY A 19 -18.95 8.70 -6.39
N ILE A 20 -18.98 7.95 -7.49
CA ILE A 20 -19.50 8.34 -8.81
C ILE A 20 -20.09 7.14 -9.55
N HIS A 21 -20.86 7.40 -10.60
CA HIS A 21 -21.36 6.40 -11.55
C HIS A 21 -20.75 6.65 -12.94
N PRO A 22 -19.53 6.15 -13.22
CA PRO A 22 -18.96 6.16 -14.56
C PRO A 22 -19.70 5.16 -15.47
N PRO A 23 -19.74 5.38 -16.80
CA PRO A 23 -20.24 4.37 -17.74
C PRO A 23 -19.51 3.04 -17.59
N GLU A 24 -20.24 1.92 -17.53
CA GLU A 24 -19.68 0.66 -17.03
C GLU A 24 -18.86 -0.14 -18.06
N HIS A 25 -19.25 -0.08 -19.34
CA HIS A 25 -18.63 -0.76 -20.50
C HIS A 25 -18.36 -2.29 -20.38
N LYS A 26 -18.98 -2.98 -19.40
CA LYS A 26 -18.81 -4.42 -19.13
C LYS A 26 -19.22 -5.32 -20.30
N THR A 27 -20.19 -4.88 -21.09
CA THR A 27 -20.78 -5.63 -22.22
C THR A 27 -19.81 -5.94 -23.35
N LEU A 28 -18.63 -5.29 -23.40
CA LEU A 28 -17.58 -5.62 -24.36
C LEU A 28 -16.90 -6.98 -24.05
N SER A 29 -16.82 -7.37 -22.79
CA SER A 29 -15.91 -8.44 -22.33
C SER A 29 -16.59 -9.58 -21.55
N ASN A 30 -17.84 -9.41 -21.06
CA ASN A 30 -18.55 -10.46 -20.31
C ASN A 30 -19.34 -11.47 -21.17
N GLN A 31 -19.51 -11.20 -22.48
CA GLN A 31 -20.35 -12.01 -23.38
C GLN A 31 -19.76 -13.38 -23.73
N SER A 32 -18.46 -13.57 -23.54
CA SER A 32 -17.74 -14.82 -23.81
C SER A 32 -17.39 -15.56 -22.51
N LYS A 33 -17.11 -16.87 -22.63
CA LYS A 33 -16.56 -17.68 -21.53
C LYS A 33 -15.07 -17.42 -21.34
N ILE A 34 -14.56 -17.66 -20.13
CA ILE A 34 -13.12 -17.51 -19.86
C ILE A 34 -12.33 -18.49 -20.72
N SER A 35 -11.51 -17.95 -21.62
CA SER A 35 -10.71 -18.74 -22.56
C SER A 35 -9.29 -18.93 -22.04
N ARG A 36 -8.56 -19.96 -22.47
CA ARG A 36 -7.10 -20.02 -22.24
C ARG A 36 -6.39 -19.18 -23.29
N LEU A 37 -5.44 -18.35 -22.87
CA LEU A 37 -4.57 -17.63 -23.80
C LEU A 37 -3.66 -18.65 -24.53
N PRO A 38 -3.44 -18.54 -25.85
CA PRO A 38 -2.34 -19.24 -26.51
C PRO A 38 -1.01 -18.92 -25.81
N LEU A 39 -0.14 -19.91 -25.66
CA LEU A 39 1.15 -19.71 -25.01
C LEU A 39 2.07 -18.84 -25.87
N ALA A 40 2.94 -18.07 -25.22
CA ALA A 40 4.01 -17.31 -25.85
C ALA A 40 5.28 -18.17 -25.93
N ASP A 41 6.22 -17.83 -26.81
CA ASP A 41 7.54 -18.46 -26.83
C ASP A 41 8.44 -17.99 -25.68
N HIS A 42 8.19 -16.81 -25.12
CA HIS A 42 9.02 -16.19 -24.09
C HIS A 42 8.17 -15.59 -22.95
N TYR A 43 8.58 -15.87 -21.71
CA TYR A 43 7.97 -15.34 -20.50
C TYR A 43 8.97 -14.52 -19.69
N LEU A 44 8.58 -13.30 -19.30
CA LEU A 44 9.40 -12.32 -18.62
C LEU A 44 8.93 -12.17 -17.17
N ILE A 45 9.70 -12.64 -16.19
CA ILE A 45 9.24 -12.85 -14.82
C ILE A 45 10.00 -11.93 -13.85
N PRO A 46 9.40 -10.83 -13.35
CA PRO A 46 10.05 -9.92 -12.42
C PRO A 46 10.37 -10.56 -11.06
N VAL A 47 11.55 -10.27 -10.51
CA VAL A 47 12.04 -10.79 -9.24
C VAL A 47 12.59 -9.65 -8.36
N PRO A 48 12.07 -9.44 -7.13
CA PRO A 48 10.91 -10.10 -6.53
C PRO A 48 9.60 -9.65 -7.20
N GLY A 49 8.67 -10.59 -7.44
CA GLY A 49 7.36 -10.26 -8.01
C GLY A 49 6.40 -9.64 -6.98
N VAL A 50 6.51 -10.06 -5.71
CA VAL A 50 5.75 -9.57 -4.54
C VAL A 50 6.60 -9.76 -3.29
N GLY A 51 6.53 -8.83 -2.34
CA GLY A 51 7.06 -9.04 -0.98
C GLY A 51 8.50 -8.53 -0.77
N GLU A 52 9.22 -9.18 0.13
CA GLU A 52 10.61 -8.84 0.46
C GLU A 52 11.62 -9.47 -0.51
N ASN A 53 12.84 -8.89 -0.57
CA ASN A 53 13.90 -9.34 -1.49
C ASN A 53 14.19 -10.85 -1.33
N CYS A 54 14.18 -11.55 -2.46
CA CYS A 54 14.42 -12.99 -2.55
C CYS A 54 15.82 -13.27 -3.14
N THR A 55 16.37 -14.46 -2.89
CA THR A 55 17.44 -15.02 -3.71
C THR A 55 16.83 -15.75 -4.91
N LEU A 56 17.56 -15.79 -6.03
CA LEU A 56 17.20 -16.63 -7.19
C LEU A 56 17.62 -18.08 -6.91
N ALA A 57 16.72 -19.02 -7.21
CA ALA A 57 16.96 -20.46 -7.14
C ALA A 57 17.66 -21.00 -8.40
N VAL A 58 17.50 -20.29 -9.53
CA VAL A 58 17.92 -20.69 -10.88
C VAL A 58 18.99 -19.76 -11.46
N LYS A 59 19.65 -20.22 -12.53
CA LYS A 59 20.68 -19.52 -13.30
C LYS A 59 20.35 -19.56 -14.79
N VAL A 60 20.99 -18.67 -15.56
CA VAL A 60 20.96 -18.73 -17.03
C VAL A 60 21.55 -20.06 -17.50
N GLY A 61 20.80 -20.76 -18.35
CA GLY A 61 21.10 -22.08 -18.89
C GLY A 61 20.24 -23.20 -18.32
N ASP A 62 19.70 -23.04 -17.09
CA ASP A 62 18.95 -24.07 -16.38
C ASP A 62 17.60 -24.40 -17.05
N THR A 63 17.21 -25.67 -17.04
CA THR A 63 15.86 -26.13 -17.40
C THR A 63 14.93 -26.06 -16.18
N VAL A 64 13.69 -25.64 -16.39
CA VAL A 64 12.67 -25.48 -15.34
C VAL A 64 11.34 -26.13 -15.72
N THR A 65 10.64 -26.67 -14.72
CA THR A 65 9.31 -27.26 -14.87
C THR A 65 8.21 -26.25 -14.56
N LYS A 66 7.02 -26.41 -15.17
CA LYS A 66 5.86 -25.56 -14.94
C LYS A 66 5.45 -25.63 -13.46
N GLY A 67 5.39 -24.47 -12.81
CA GLY A 67 5.14 -24.34 -11.37
C GLY A 67 6.39 -24.42 -10.48
N GLN A 68 7.60 -24.59 -11.03
CA GLN A 68 8.83 -24.62 -10.21
C GLN A 68 9.14 -23.26 -9.57
N PRO A 69 9.53 -23.20 -8.28
CA PRO A 69 9.94 -21.96 -7.64
C PRO A 69 11.27 -21.46 -8.20
N LEU A 70 11.26 -20.23 -8.72
CA LEU A 70 12.41 -19.50 -9.24
C LEU A 70 13.13 -18.69 -8.15
N THR A 71 12.50 -18.51 -6.99
CA THR A 71 13.01 -17.68 -5.89
C THR A 71 12.87 -18.37 -4.53
N LEU A 72 13.78 -18.03 -3.61
CA LEU A 72 13.82 -18.50 -2.23
C LEU A 72 14.01 -17.31 -1.27
N GLY A 73 13.62 -17.46 -0.01
CA GLY A 73 13.79 -16.42 1.00
C GLY A 73 13.33 -16.84 2.40
N GLU A 74 13.96 -16.24 3.41
CA GLU A 74 13.73 -16.55 4.84
C GLU A 74 12.89 -15.47 5.56
N GLY A 75 12.59 -14.34 4.89
CA GLY A 75 11.80 -13.25 5.46
C GLY A 75 10.31 -13.59 5.58
N PHE A 76 9.62 -13.05 6.59
CA PHE A 76 8.20 -13.34 6.79
C PHE A 76 7.30 -12.88 5.62
N ARG A 77 7.72 -11.83 4.90
CA ARG A 77 7.11 -11.36 3.64
C ARG A 77 7.74 -11.94 2.39
N HIS A 78 8.54 -13.01 2.49
CA HIS A 78 8.91 -13.80 1.33
C HIS A 78 7.67 -14.50 0.75
N LEU A 79 7.49 -14.35 -0.56
CA LEU A 79 6.47 -15.03 -1.34
C LEU A 79 7.12 -15.55 -2.64
N PRO A 80 7.18 -16.87 -2.87
CA PRO A 80 7.81 -17.43 -4.06
C PRO A 80 7.23 -16.92 -5.38
N VAL A 81 8.11 -16.84 -6.37
CA VAL A 81 7.80 -16.59 -7.78
C VAL A 81 8.07 -17.88 -8.54
N HIS A 82 7.17 -18.28 -9.44
CA HIS A 82 7.16 -19.59 -10.08
C HIS A 82 7.31 -19.48 -11.60
N ALA A 83 7.82 -20.53 -12.23
CA ALA A 83 7.83 -20.69 -13.68
C ALA A 83 6.39 -20.89 -14.20
N PRO A 84 5.89 -20.05 -15.14
CA PRO A 84 4.53 -20.15 -15.68
C PRO A 84 4.36 -21.27 -16.73
N VAL A 85 5.47 -21.72 -17.31
CA VAL A 85 5.57 -22.79 -18.31
C VAL A 85 6.79 -23.65 -17.99
N SER A 86 6.90 -24.81 -18.63
CA SER A 86 8.17 -25.54 -18.71
C SER A 86 9.07 -24.92 -19.77
N GLY A 87 10.38 -25.08 -19.62
CA GLY A 87 11.34 -24.58 -20.59
C GLY A 87 12.70 -24.25 -20.00
N ARG A 88 13.34 -23.21 -20.51
CA ARG A 88 14.74 -22.89 -20.20
C ARG A 88 14.94 -21.43 -19.82
N VAL A 89 15.73 -21.19 -18.76
CA VAL A 89 16.12 -19.84 -18.36
C VAL A 89 17.19 -19.30 -19.31
N VAL A 90 16.80 -18.42 -20.23
CA VAL A 90 17.71 -17.87 -21.27
C VAL A 90 18.39 -16.56 -20.87
N ALA A 91 17.78 -15.77 -19.97
CA ALA A 91 18.38 -14.55 -19.44
C ALA A 91 17.91 -14.25 -18.01
N ILE A 92 18.75 -13.53 -17.26
CA ILE A 92 18.41 -12.93 -15.96
C ILE A 92 19.02 -11.53 -15.96
N GLU A 93 18.23 -10.52 -16.29
CA GLU A 93 18.71 -9.15 -16.54
C GLU A 93 17.62 -8.10 -16.25
N GLU A 94 17.96 -6.81 -16.28
CA GLU A 94 16.99 -5.73 -16.02
C GLU A 94 16.09 -5.48 -17.25
N ARG A 95 14.77 -5.55 -17.07
CA ARG A 95 13.75 -5.21 -18.09
C ARG A 95 12.72 -4.23 -17.55
N ALA A 96 11.99 -3.56 -18.45
CA ALA A 96 10.94 -2.62 -18.10
C ALA A 96 9.87 -3.28 -17.21
N SER A 97 9.61 -2.67 -16.05
CA SER A 97 8.51 -3.08 -15.17
C SER A 97 7.15 -2.75 -15.78
N ASN A 98 6.14 -3.56 -15.45
CA ASN A 98 4.74 -3.22 -15.66
C ASN A 98 4.31 -2.17 -14.61
N HIS A 99 4.60 -0.91 -14.94
CA HIS A 99 4.30 0.28 -14.16
C HIS A 99 4.40 1.52 -15.05
N ALA A 100 3.69 2.60 -14.72
CA ALA A 100 3.68 3.88 -15.45
C ALA A 100 5.07 4.51 -15.66
N SER A 101 6.07 4.15 -14.84
CA SER A 101 7.45 4.65 -14.95
C SER A 101 8.39 3.76 -15.77
N ALA A 102 7.94 2.57 -16.19
CA ALA A 102 8.72 1.55 -16.91
C ALA A 102 10.12 1.24 -16.32
N LEU A 103 10.33 1.49 -15.02
CA LEU A 103 11.65 1.39 -14.38
C LEU A 103 12.23 -0.02 -14.54
N PRO A 104 13.53 -0.18 -14.81
CA PRO A 104 14.13 -1.50 -14.95
C PRO A 104 14.04 -2.31 -13.65
N VAL A 105 13.62 -3.57 -13.77
CA VAL A 105 13.55 -4.56 -12.69
C VAL A 105 14.21 -5.86 -13.13
N LEU A 106 14.90 -6.51 -12.19
CA LEU A 106 15.55 -7.79 -12.43
C LEU A 106 14.50 -8.83 -12.85
N THR A 107 14.68 -9.42 -14.02
CA THR A 107 13.67 -10.22 -14.71
C THR A 107 14.30 -11.52 -15.20
N CYS A 108 13.74 -12.65 -14.78
CA CYS A 108 14.07 -13.98 -15.30
C CYS A 108 13.31 -14.21 -16.61
N VAL A 109 14.01 -14.58 -17.68
CA VAL A 109 13.39 -14.90 -18.98
C VAL A 109 13.40 -16.41 -19.17
N ILE A 110 12.22 -16.97 -19.40
CA ILE A 110 12.03 -18.38 -19.76
C ILE A 110 11.63 -18.46 -21.23
N GLU A 111 12.44 -19.17 -22.02
CA GLU A 111 12.08 -19.72 -23.33
C GLU A 111 11.19 -20.95 -23.09
N ASN A 112 9.99 -20.96 -23.67
CA ASN A 112 8.97 -21.99 -23.49
C ASN A 112 9.31 -23.23 -24.33
N ASP A 113 9.32 -24.43 -23.72
CA ASP A 113 9.52 -25.68 -24.46
C ASP A 113 8.24 -26.24 -25.11
N HIS A 114 7.09 -25.63 -24.82
CA HIS A 114 5.74 -26.05 -25.22
C HIS A 114 5.37 -27.49 -24.81
N GLN A 115 6.08 -28.09 -23.84
CA GLN A 115 5.81 -29.44 -23.32
C GLN A 115 4.83 -29.44 -22.14
N GLU A 116 4.53 -28.27 -21.55
CA GLU A 116 3.65 -28.11 -20.37
C GLU A 116 4.02 -29.04 -19.19
N LYS A 117 5.31 -29.36 -19.03
CA LYS A 117 5.79 -30.32 -18.03
C LYS A 117 5.75 -29.71 -16.61
N TRP A 118 4.71 -30.07 -15.87
CA TRP A 118 4.51 -29.69 -14.47
C TRP A 118 5.60 -30.24 -13.52
N ILE A 119 5.82 -29.51 -12.44
CA ILE A 119 6.57 -29.97 -11.26
C ILE A 119 5.81 -31.12 -10.56
N GLU A 120 6.54 -32.16 -10.15
CA GLU A 120 6.01 -33.39 -9.54
C GLU A 120 5.20 -33.16 -8.25
N SER A 121 5.34 -31.99 -7.61
CA SER A 121 4.60 -31.63 -6.41
C SER A 121 3.15 -31.21 -6.68
N VAL A 122 2.76 -30.91 -7.93
CA VAL A 122 1.38 -30.61 -8.31
C VAL A 122 0.64 -31.93 -8.54
N HIS A 123 -0.47 -32.13 -7.83
CA HIS A 123 -1.20 -33.39 -7.80
C HIS A 123 -2.67 -33.24 -8.19
N THR A 124 -3.35 -34.37 -8.40
CA THR A 124 -4.82 -34.41 -8.48
C THR A 124 -5.45 -33.79 -7.23
N PRO A 125 -6.68 -33.25 -7.31
CA PRO A 125 -7.36 -32.72 -6.14
C PRO A 125 -7.40 -33.73 -4.97
N LEU A 126 -7.01 -33.29 -3.78
CA LEU A 126 -7.27 -34.00 -2.53
C LEU A 126 -8.79 -34.15 -2.32
N SER A 127 -9.18 -35.11 -1.49
CA SER A 127 -10.57 -35.22 -1.03
C SER A 127 -10.91 -34.13 -0.01
N LEU A 128 -12.21 -33.96 0.28
CA LEU A 128 -12.69 -32.96 1.25
C LEU A 128 -12.22 -33.32 2.66
N GLU A 129 -12.26 -34.61 2.98
CA GLU A 129 -11.81 -35.19 4.25
C GLU A 129 -10.30 -34.95 4.44
N GLN A 130 -9.50 -35.21 3.40
CA GLN A 130 -8.05 -34.98 3.43
C GLN A 130 -7.66 -33.52 3.71
N VAL A 131 -8.47 -32.55 3.29
CA VAL A 131 -8.24 -31.12 3.59
C VAL A 131 -8.78 -30.74 4.97
N ALA A 132 -9.91 -31.29 5.39
CA ALA A 132 -10.45 -31.08 6.74
C ALA A 132 -9.52 -31.64 7.84
N GLU A 133 -8.79 -32.72 7.57
CA GLU A 133 -7.78 -33.32 8.46
C GLU A 133 -6.42 -32.59 8.43
N MET A 134 -6.19 -31.62 7.52
CA MET A 134 -4.94 -30.86 7.48
C MET A 134 -4.80 -29.91 8.66
N ASP A 135 -3.58 -29.85 9.22
CA ASP A 135 -3.19 -28.81 10.16
C ASP A 135 -3.17 -27.41 9.51
N ASN A 136 -3.55 -26.40 10.30
CA ASN A 136 -3.64 -25.01 9.85
C ASN A 136 -2.27 -24.41 9.48
N ASP A 137 -1.17 -24.84 10.10
CA ASP A 137 0.17 -24.42 9.70
C ASP A 137 0.65 -25.12 8.42
N ASP A 138 0.16 -26.32 8.09
CA ASP A 138 0.38 -26.94 6.77
C ASP A 138 -0.45 -26.28 5.66
N ILE A 139 -1.71 -25.92 5.92
CA ILE A 139 -2.55 -25.14 4.98
C ILE A 139 -1.88 -23.80 4.68
N ILE A 140 -1.45 -23.04 5.70
CA ILE A 140 -0.76 -21.77 5.52
C ILE A 140 0.59 -21.95 4.82
N ARG A 141 1.34 -23.04 5.10
CA ARG A 141 2.57 -23.37 4.36
C ARG A 141 2.33 -23.66 2.89
N ARG A 142 1.24 -24.35 2.52
CA ARG A 142 0.85 -24.54 1.10
C ARG A 142 0.51 -23.21 0.44
N ILE A 143 -0.28 -22.36 1.08
CA ILE A 143 -0.66 -21.02 0.56
C ILE A 143 0.57 -20.11 0.39
N GLN A 144 1.54 -20.15 1.32
CA GLN A 144 2.80 -19.44 1.16
C GLN A 144 3.66 -20.03 0.04
N SER A 145 3.87 -21.36 0.03
CA SER A 145 4.71 -22.05 -0.97
C SER A 145 4.18 -21.88 -2.39
N ALA A 146 2.86 -21.95 -2.60
CA ALA A 146 2.20 -21.66 -3.87
C ALA A 146 2.33 -20.18 -4.32
N GLY A 147 2.84 -19.30 -3.45
CA GLY A 147 3.12 -17.91 -3.77
C GLY A 147 1.87 -17.04 -3.91
N ILE A 148 0.80 -17.34 -3.17
CA ILE A 148 -0.50 -16.65 -3.31
C ILE A 148 -0.42 -15.22 -2.76
N ALA A 149 -0.75 -14.25 -3.62
CA ALA A 149 -0.90 -12.85 -3.28
C ALA A 149 -2.37 -12.42 -3.45
N GLY A 150 -2.82 -11.39 -2.73
CA GLY A 150 -4.15 -10.81 -2.88
C GLY A 150 -4.36 -10.22 -4.28
N LEU A 151 -5.18 -10.88 -5.10
CA LEU A 151 -5.35 -10.57 -6.53
C LEU A 151 -6.17 -9.31 -6.83
N GLY A 152 -6.84 -8.73 -5.82
CA GLY A 152 -7.53 -7.43 -5.88
C GLY A 152 -6.56 -6.23 -5.87
N GLY A 153 -5.61 -6.21 -6.80
CA GLY A 153 -4.69 -5.10 -7.06
C GLY A 153 -3.51 -4.97 -6.08
N ALA A 154 -3.75 -4.88 -4.77
CA ALA A 154 -2.72 -4.53 -3.78
C ALA A 154 -1.63 -5.59 -3.55
N ALA A 155 -1.79 -6.81 -4.08
CA ALA A 155 -0.78 -7.88 -4.10
C ALA A 155 -0.13 -8.23 -2.74
N PHE A 156 -0.86 -8.07 -1.64
CA PHE A 156 -0.37 -8.40 -0.29
C PHE A 156 -0.21 -9.94 -0.11
N PRO A 157 0.83 -10.46 0.56
CA PRO A 157 1.02 -11.89 0.76
C PRO A 157 -0.12 -12.54 1.58
N THR A 158 -0.83 -13.49 0.97
CA THR A 158 -2.08 -14.03 1.52
C THR A 158 -1.86 -14.84 2.81
N HIS A 159 -0.73 -15.54 2.93
CA HIS A 159 -0.36 -16.31 4.12
C HIS A 159 -0.22 -15.45 5.40
N ILE A 160 0.10 -14.15 5.24
CA ILE A 160 0.14 -13.20 6.36
C ILE A 160 -1.26 -12.71 6.70
N LYS A 161 -2.10 -12.44 5.68
CA LYS A 161 -3.47 -11.96 5.92
C LYS A 161 -4.31 -13.01 6.65
N LEU A 162 -4.08 -14.29 6.34
CA LEU A 162 -4.72 -15.44 6.98
C LEU A 162 -4.08 -15.88 8.32
N LYS A 163 -3.08 -15.15 8.82
CA LYS A 163 -2.59 -15.24 10.22
C LYS A 163 -2.74 -13.89 10.94
N PRO A 164 -3.99 -13.43 11.17
CA PRO A 164 -4.25 -12.18 11.87
C PRO A 164 -3.82 -12.23 13.34
N VAL A 165 -3.48 -11.08 13.91
CA VAL A 165 -3.14 -10.92 15.34
C VAL A 165 -4.38 -10.82 16.24
N SER A 166 -5.57 -10.71 15.62
CA SER A 166 -6.88 -10.56 16.27
C SER A 166 -7.84 -11.64 15.77
N GLU A 167 -8.78 -12.05 16.63
CA GLU A 167 -9.94 -12.88 16.25
C GLU A 167 -10.74 -12.18 15.13
N ILE A 168 -11.20 -12.94 14.14
CA ILE A 168 -12.01 -12.44 13.02
C ILE A 168 -13.45 -12.90 13.22
N GLU A 169 -14.35 -11.96 13.51
CA GLU A 169 -15.79 -12.24 13.60
C GLU A 169 -16.46 -12.28 12.22
N LEU A 170 -15.95 -11.49 11.27
CA LEU A 170 -16.59 -11.29 9.96
C LEU A 170 -15.59 -11.45 8.81
N LEU A 171 -15.86 -12.41 7.93
CA LEU A 171 -15.18 -12.58 6.65
C LEU A 171 -16.01 -11.94 5.53
N ILE A 172 -15.40 -11.03 4.78
CA ILE A 172 -16.01 -10.40 3.59
C ILE A 172 -15.27 -10.89 2.35
N ILE A 173 -15.95 -11.65 1.51
CA ILE A 173 -15.46 -12.07 0.21
C ILE A 173 -15.85 -11.01 -0.82
N ASN A 174 -14.85 -10.34 -1.38
CA ASN A 174 -15.01 -9.19 -2.26
C ASN A 174 -15.04 -9.63 -3.74
N GLY A 175 -16.24 -9.64 -4.32
CA GLY A 175 -16.51 -9.77 -5.76
C GLY A 175 -17.02 -8.46 -6.38
N VAL A 176 -16.64 -7.31 -5.80
CA VAL A 176 -17.11 -5.98 -6.19
C VAL A 176 -16.14 -5.38 -7.23
N GLU A 177 -16.38 -5.73 -8.49
CA GLU A 177 -15.59 -5.29 -9.63
C GLU A 177 -16.11 -3.97 -10.21
N CYS A 178 -16.06 -2.90 -9.39
CA CYS A 178 -16.68 -1.61 -9.69
C CYS A 178 -15.94 -0.75 -10.74
N GLU A 179 -14.70 -1.09 -11.07
CA GLU A 179 -13.88 -0.38 -12.08
C GLU A 179 -14.44 -0.63 -13.51
N PRO A 180 -14.69 0.40 -14.34
CA PRO A 180 -15.23 0.22 -15.70
C PRO A 180 -14.42 -0.73 -16.59
N TYR A 181 -15.08 -1.31 -17.60
CA TYR A 181 -14.56 -2.30 -18.57
C TYR A 181 -14.12 -3.67 -18.01
N ILE A 182 -13.66 -3.76 -16.75
CA ILE A 182 -13.15 -5.01 -16.16
C ILE A 182 -14.28 -5.99 -15.82
N THR A 183 -14.13 -7.27 -16.16
CA THR A 183 -15.14 -8.34 -15.95
C THR A 183 -14.49 -9.67 -15.48
N SER A 184 -13.27 -9.60 -14.94
CA SER A 184 -12.43 -10.74 -14.59
C SER A 184 -12.94 -11.53 -13.38
N ASP A 185 -13.30 -10.84 -12.31
CA ASP A 185 -13.89 -11.43 -11.10
C ASP A 185 -15.37 -11.78 -11.33
N ASP A 186 -16.10 -11.01 -12.15
CA ASP A 186 -17.48 -11.33 -12.57
C ASP A 186 -17.56 -12.69 -13.29
N LYS A 187 -16.78 -12.89 -14.36
CA LYS A 187 -16.75 -14.18 -15.07
C LYS A 187 -16.21 -15.31 -14.20
N LEU A 188 -15.25 -15.05 -13.31
CA LEU A 188 -14.73 -16.08 -12.41
C LEU A 188 -15.78 -16.55 -11.38
N MET A 189 -16.63 -15.65 -10.88
CA MET A 189 -17.78 -16.01 -10.04
C MET A 189 -18.87 -16.77 -10.81
N GLN A 190 -19.03 -16.56 -12.12
CA GLN A 190 -19.96 -17.31 -12.95
C GLN A 190 -19.45 -18.71 -13.29
N GLU A 191 -18.16 -18.86 -13.61
CA GLU A 191 -17.57 -20.08 -14.20
C GLU A 191 -16.73 -20.92 -13.22
N SER A 192 -16.47 -20.46 -12.00
CA SER A 192 -15.68 -21.19 -10.99
C SER A 192 -16.17 -20.94 -9.55
N CYS A 193 -17.51 -20.81 -9.40
CA CYS A 193 -18.15 -20.59 -8.11
C CYS A 193 -17.84 -21.67 -7.07
N ASP A 194 -17.83 -22.95 -7.45
CA ASP A 194 -17.52 -24.05 -6.52
C ASP A 194 -16.05 -24.02 -6.07
N GLU A 195 -15.08 -23.70 -6.94
CA GLU A 195 -13.68 -23.48 -6.55
C GLU A 195 -13.49 -22.26 -5.63
N ILE A 196 -14.22 -21.16 -5.88
CA ILE A 196 -14.21 -20.00 -4.97
C ILE A 196 -14.75 -20.42 -3.60
N VAL A 197 -15.86 -21.16 -3.55
CA VAL A 197 -16.49 -21.64 -2.31
C VAL A 197 -15.58 -22.61 -1.53
N ARG A 198 -14.88 -23.54 -2.20
CA ARG A 198 -13.83 -24.35 -1.55
C ARG A 198 -12.70 -23.50 -0.96
N GLY A 199 -12.38 -22.37 -1.58
CA GLY A 199 -11.47 -21.37 -1.05
C GLY A 199 -11.98 -20.68 0.21
N ILE A 200 -13.29 -20.40 0.26
CA ILE A 200 -13.99 -19.84 1.42
C ILE A 200 -14.03 -20.86 2.57
N GLU A 201 -14.27 -22.15 2.29
CA GLU A 201 -14.24 -23.25 3.27
C GLU A 201 -12.87 -23.38 3.96
N ILE A 202 -11.77 -23.31 3.19
CA ILE A 202 -10.40 -23.28 3.74
C ILE A 202 -10.19 -22.05 4.62
N VAL A 203 -10.63 -20.86 4.20
CA VAL A 203 -10.49 -19.63 5.02
C VAL A 203 -11.37 -19.69 6.28
N HIS A 204 -12.50 -20.40 6.23
CA HIS A 204 -13.32 -20.69 7.41
C HIS A 204 -12.62 -21.66 8.38
N GLN A 205 -11.99 -22.74 7.90
CA GLN A 205 -11.17 -23.67 8.72
C GLN A 205 -10.00 -22.96 9.43
N LEU A 206 -9.37 -21.99 8.74
CA LEU A 206 -8.24 -21.22 9.28
C LEU A 206 -8.62 -20.16 10.33
N LEU A 207 -9.82 -19.57 10.22
CA LEU A 207 -10.20 -18.35 10.97
C LEU A 207 -11.44 -18.50 11.87
N SER A 208 -12.26 -19.53 11.65
CA SER A 208 -13.55 -19.79 12.31
C SER A 208 -14.46 -18.55 12.48
N PRO A 209 -14.73 -17.77 11.40
CA PRO A 209 -15.49 -16.53 11.48
C PRO A 209 -16.96 -16.77 11.82
N LYS A 210 -17.56 -15.86 12.59
CA LYS A 210 -18.97 -15.93 13.02
C LYS A 210 -19.94 -15.71 11.86
N ARG A 211 -19.52 -14.94 10.84
CA ARG A 211 -20.25 -14.73 9.57
C ARG A 211 -19.33 -14.60 8.36
N ILE A 212 -19.86 -14.97 7.19
CA ILE A 212 -19.23 -14.79 5.88
C ILE A 212 -20.22 -14.06 4.95
N ILE A 213 -19.77 -12.96 4.34
CA ILE A 213 -20.53 -12.23 3.31
C ILE A 213 -19.79 -12.34 1.98
N VAL A 214 -20.42 -12.90 0.94
CA VAL A 214 -19.96 -12.73 -0.45
C VAL A 214 -20.63 -11.48 -1.01
N ALA A 215 -19.86 -10.41 -1.19
CA ALA A 215 -20.35 -9.12 -1.65
C ALA A 215 -20.15 -8.96 -3.16
N ILE A 216 -21.23 -8.70 -3.88
CA ILE A 216 -21.28 -8.62 -5.34
C ILE A 216 -22.20 -7.44 -5.72
N GLU A 217 -21.89 -6.74 -6.80
CA GLU A 217 -22.70 -5.61 -7.28
C GLU A 217 -24.05 -6.06 -7.90
N ASP A 218 -25.06 -5.21 -7.78
CA ASP A 218 -26.40 -5.45 -8.31
C ASP A 218 -26.47 -5.54 -9.85
N ASN A 219 -25.49 -5.00 -10.57
CA ASN A 219 -25.33 -5.18 -12.03
C ASN A 219 -24.82 -6.57 -12.46
N LYS A 220 -24.54 -7.51 -11.54
CA LYS A 220 -24.02 -8.86 -11.83
C LYS A 220 -25.00 -9.97 -11.36
N PRO A 221 -26.20 -10.08 -11.95
CA PRO A 221 -27.23 -11.03 -11.50
C PRO A 221 -26.77 -12.49 -11.61
N GLU A 222 -26.09 -12.86 -12.70
CA GLU A 222 -25.60 -14.22 -12.94
C GLU A 222 -24.55 -14.66 -11.91
N ALA A 223 -23.59 -13.79 -11.57
CA ALA A 223 -22.60 -14.07 -10.53
C ALA A 223 -23.24 -14.24 -9.14
N VAL A 224 -24.27 -13.45 -8.82
CA VAL A 224 -25.03 -13.60 -7.56
C VAL A 224 -25.79 -14.92 -7.51
N GLU A 225 -26.39 -15.34 -8.62
CA GLU A 225 -27.11 -16.61 -8.73
C GLU A 225 -26.15 -17.80 -8.59
N GLN A 226 -25.05 -17.84 -9.37
CA GLN A 226 -24.09 -18.93 -9.32
C GLN A 226 -23.37 -19.05 -7.96
N MET A 227 -22.94 -17.93 -7.37
CA MET A 227 -22.36 -17.93 -6.02
C MET A 227 -23.39 -18.32 -4.94
N GLY A 228 -24.66 -17.94 -5.11
CA GLY A 228 -25.74 -18.38 -4.23
C GLY A 228 -25.97 -19.89 -4.30
N HIS A 229 -26.01 -20.47 -5.51
CA HIS A 229 -26.11 -21.91 -5.70
C HIS A 229 -24.89 -22.68 -5.17
N ALA A 230 -23.67 -22.16 -5.35
CA ALA A 230 -22.46 -22.80 -4.82
C ALA A 230 -22.42 -22.78 -3.28
N LEU A 231 -22.79 -21.67 -2.63
CA LEU A 231 -22.93 -21.63 -1.16
C LEU A 231 -23.99 -22.63 -0.65
N ASN A 232 -25.11 -22.79 -1.36
CA ASN A 232 -26.13 -23.78 -1.01
C ASN A 232 -25.67 -25.26 -1.21
N ARG A 233 -24.54 -25.49 -1.89
CA ARG A 233 -23.88 -26.81 -2.02
C ARG A 233 -22.69 -27.00 -1.05
N SER A 234 -22.31 -25.96 -0.33
CA SER A 234 -21.09 -25.93 0.49
C SER A 234 -21.21 -26.76 1.79
N GLN A 235 -20.07 -27.07 2.39
CA GLN A 235 -19.96 -27.65 3.73
C GLN A 235 -19.93 -26.58 4.84
N LEU A 236 -20.11 -25.30 4.49
CA LEU A 236 -20.14 -24.20 5.47
C LEU A 236 -21.35 -24.35 6.41
N PRO A 237 -21.24 -24.01 7.71
CA PRO A 237 -22.35 -24.13 8.65
C PRO A 237 -23.57 -23.32 8.22
N SER A 238 -24.77 -23.91 8.34
CA SER A 238 -26.04 -23.26 8.01
C SER A 238 -26.15 -21.86 8.64
N HIS A 239 -26.51 -20.86 7.82
CA HIS A 239 -26.58 -19.45 8.19
C HIS A 239 -25.26 -18.75 8.58
N CYS A 240 -24.09 -19.41 8.43
CA CYS A 240 -22.79 -18.72 8.54
C CYS A 240 -22.53 -17.81 7.32
N ALA A 241 -22.80 -18.31 6.11
CA ALA A 241 -22.50 -17.63 4.85
C ALA A 241 -23.75 -17.11 4.12
N ARG A 242 -23.63 -15.94 3.48
CA ARG A 242 -24.65 -15.38 2.57
C ARG A 242 -24.05 -14.55 1.43
N VAL A 243 -24.73 -14.51 0.28
CA VAL A 243 -24.46 -13.47 -0.74
C VAL A 243 -25.17 -12.18 -0.34
N SER A 244 -24.53 -11.04 -0.59
CA SER A 244 -25.12 -9.72 -0.47
C SER A 244 -24.91 -8.93 -1.75
N LYS A 245 -26.02 -8.63 -2.45
CA LYS A 245 -26.04 -7.62 -3.50
C LYS A 245 -25.71 -6.26 -2.87
N ILE A 246 -24.89 -5.45 -3.52
CA ILE A 246 -24.61 -4.06 -3.13
C ILE A 246 -24.81 -3.11 -4.32
N PRO A 247 -25.04 -1.79 -4.10
CA PRO A 247 -25.25 -0.86 -5.20
C PRO A 247 -24.01 -0.70 -6.08
N THR A 248 -24.22 -0.69 -7.40
CA THR A 248 -23.21 -0.32 -8.40
C THR A 248 -22.86 1.17 -8.27
N LEU A 249 -21.82 1.46 -7.49
CA LEU A 249 -21.31 2.80 -7.16
C LEU A 249 -19.79 2.71 -7.09
N TYR A 250 -19.07 3.49 -7.88
CA TYR A 250 -17.62 3.46 -7.86
C TYR A 250 -17.05 4.43 -6.80
N PRO A 251 -16.12 4.05 -5.90
CA PRO A 251 -15.38 2.78 -5.82
C PRO A 251 -15.81 1.92 -4.62
N SER A 252 -17.00 1.31 -4.68
CA SER A 252 -17.55 0.43 -3.62
C SER A 252 -16.64 -0.75 -3.27
N GLY A 253 -15.84 -1.25 -4.22
CA GLY A 253 -14.93 -2.38 -4.04
C GLY A 253 -13.66 -2.08 -3.24
N GLY A 254 -13.41 -0.81 -2.88
CA GLY A 254 -12.31 -0.43 -2.00
C GLY A 254 -12.50 -1.02 -0.59
N GLU A 255 -11.45 -1.58 0.01
CA GLU A 255 -11.56 -2.37 1.26
C GLU A 255 -12.27 -1.61 2.41
N LYS A 256 -11.97 -0.32 2.61
CA LYS A 256 -12.63 0.52 3.63
C LYS A 256 -14.09 0.83 3.26
N GLN A 257 -14.35 1.15 2.00
CA GLN A 257 -15.69 1.48 1.47
C GLN A 257 -16.63 0.27 1.58
N LEU A 258 -16.16 -0.92 1.20
CA LEU A 258 -16.94 -2.16 1.27
C LEU A 258 -17.31 -2.52 2.71
N ILE A 259 -16.38 -2.37 3.66
CA ILE A 259 -16.67 -2.53 5.09
C ILE A 259 -17.75 -1.55 5.52
N GLN A 260 -17.66 -0.27 5.13
CA GLN A 260 -18.66 0.73 5.49
C GLN A 260 -20.03 0.44 4.89
N ILE A 261 -20.12 -0.02 3.63
CA ILE A 261 -21.37 -0.45 2.98
C ILE A 261 -22.04 -1.63 3.72
N LEU A 262 -21.24 -2.59 4.21
CA LEU A 262 -21.73 -3.86 4.78
C LEU A 262 -21.89 -3.85 6.31
N THR A 263 -21.38 -2.83 7.01
CA THR A 263 -21.37 -2.79 8.48
C THR A 263 -21.71 -1.44 9.10
N GLY A 264 -21.68 -0.35 8.31
CA GLY A 264 -21.75 1.02 8.81
C GLY A 264 -20.51 1.49 9.58
N GLN A 265 -19.47 0.65 9.75
CA GLN A 265 -18.24 1.00 10.44
C GLN A 265 -17.19 1.60 9.48
N GLU A 266 -16.42 2.56 9.97
CA GLU A 266 -15.28 3.13 9.26
C GLU A 266 -13.96 2.57 9.82
N VAL A 267 -13.04 2.15 8.94
CA VAL A 267 -11.70 1.70 9.35
C VAL A 267 -10.81 2.93 9.58
N PRO A 268 -10.34 3.20 10.82
CA PRO A 268 -9.60 4.42 11.14
C PRO A 268 -8.33 4.64 10.31
N SER A 269 -7.85 5.88 10.26
CA SER A 269 -6.54 6.20 9.67
C SER A 269 -5.43 5.40 10.37
N GLY A 270 -4.56 4.77 9.58
CA GLY A 270 -3.48 3.90 10.09
C GLY A 270 -3.91 2.56 10.69
N ALA A 271 -5.20 2.26 10.83
CA ALA A 271 -5.70 0.97 11.28
C ALA A 271 -5.93 0.00 10.10
N ILE A 272 -5.95 -1.30 10.41
CA ILE A 272 -6.29 -2.39 9.47
C ILE A 272 -7.65 -3.00 9.85
N PRO A 273 -8.42 -3.58 8.89
CA PRO A 273 -9.72 -4.21 9.17
C PRO A 273 -9.72 -5.26 10.29
N ALA A 274 -8.62 -6.02 10.44
CA ALA A 274 -8.49 -7.04 11.49
C ALA A 274 -8.57 -6.45 12.91
N ASN A 275 -8.29 -5.15 13.10
CA ASN A 275 -8.46 -4.48 14.39
C ASN A 275 -9.95 -4.30 14.78
N LEU A 276 -10.87 -4.47 13.83
CA LEU A 276 -12.33 -4.48 14.04
C LEU A 276 -12.91 -5.90 14.02
N GLY A 277 -12.06 -6.94 13.96
CA GLY A 277 -12.49 -8.32 13.77
C GLY A 277 -12.98 -8.63 12.35
N ILE A 278 -12.59 -7.84 11.34
CA ILE A 278 -13.04 -8.00 9.96
C ILE A 278 -11.87 -8.38 9.05
N LEU A 279 -12.05 -9.36 8.17
CA LEU A 279 -11.09 -9.70 7.11
C LEU A 279 -11.77 -9.64 5.74
N VAL A 280 -11.16 -8.92 4.80
CA VAL A 280 -11.67 -8.81 3.41
C VAL A 280 -10.76 -9.59 2.46
N GLN A 281 -11.32 -10.47 1.63
CA GLN A 281 -10.56 -11.29 0.68
C GLN A 281 -11.21 -11.30 -0.70
N ASN A 282 -10.47 -10.98 -1.76
CA ASN A 282 -10.98 -10.97 -3.13
C ASN A 282 -11.27 -12.39 -3.67
N VAL A 283 -12.32 -12.55 -4.48
CA VAL A 283 -12.79 -13.84 -5.04
C VAL A 283 -11.71 -14.60 -5.82
N GLY A 284 -10.95 -13.94 -6.70
CA GLY A 284 -9.81 -14.56 -7.40
C GLY A 284 -8.72 -15.06 -6.44
N THR A 285 -8.59 -14.47 -5.25
CA THR A 285 -7.68 -14.98 -4.23
C THR A 285 -8.24 -16.20 -3.50
N ALA A 286 -9.56 -16.26 -3.25
CA ALA A 286 -10.21 -17.45 -2.69
C ALA A 286 -10.08 -18.65 -3.63
N TYR A 287 -10.35 -18.47 -4.93
CA TYR A 287 -10.04 -19.45 -5.98
C TYR A 287 -8.58 -19.93 -5.92
N SER A 288 -7.64 -18.99 -5.81
CA SER A 288 -6.21 -19.30 -5.74
C SER A 288 -5.81 -20.08 -4.47
N ILE A 289 -6.49 -19.85 -3.34
CA ILE A 289 -6.31 -20.62 -2.10
C ILE A 289 -6.78 -22.07 -2.30
N ALA A 290 -7.95 -22.28 -2.93
CA ALA A 290 -8.44 -23.63 -3.22
C ALA A 290 -7.46 -24.42 -4.08
N GLN A 291 -6.95 -23.82 -5.16
CA GLN A 291 -5.98 -24.47 -6.05
C GLN A 291 -4.65 -24.78 -5.34
N ALA A 292 -4.17 -23.88 -4.47
CA ALA A 292 -2.97 -24.09 -3.66
C ALA A 292 -3.10 -25.23 -2.64
N VAL A 293 -4.26 -25.40 -2.01
CA VAL A 293 -4.44 -26.45 -0.98
C VAL A 293 -4.77 -27.79 -1.64
N TYR A 294 -5.84 -27.85 -2.44
CA TYR A 294 -6.34 -29.10 -3.02
C TYR A 294 -5.40 -29.72 -4.07
N ARG A 295 -4.67 -28.92 -4.85
CA ARG A 295 -3.82 -29.42 -5.95
C ARG A 295 -2.32 -29.16 -5.76
N ASN A 296 -1.94 -28.45 -4.69
CA ASN A 296 -0.61 -27.85 -4.51
C ASN A 296 -0.19 -26.96 -5.70
N MET A 297 -1.17 -26.33 -6.36
CA MET A 297 -0.95 -25.56 -7.59
C MET A 297 -0.47 -24.14 -7.27
N PRO A 298 0.70 -23.71 -7.78
CA PRO A 298 1.21 -22.36 -7.56
C PRO A 298 0.43 -21.30 -8.35
N LEU A 299 0.45 -20.06 -7.87
CA LEU A 299 -0.07 -18.88 -8.59
C LEU A 299 0.83 -18.54 -9.78
N ILE A 300 0.56 -19.21 -10.90
CA ILE A 300 1.25 -19.03 -12.19
C ILE A 300 0.37 -18.46 -13.30
N GLU A 301 -0.96 -18.52 -13.18
CA GLU A 301 -1.91 -17.91 -14.11
C GLU A 301 -3.03 -17.20 -13.35
N ARG A 302 -3.65 -16.20 -13.97
CA ARG A 302 -4.86 -15.53 -13.44
C ARG A 302 -5.81 -15.15 -14.58
N VAL A 303 -7.07 -14.88 -14.25
CA VAL A 303 -7.99 -14.25 -15.18
C VAL A 303 -7.58 -12.78 -15.38
N VAL A 304 -7.54 -12.37 -16.64
CA VAL A 304 -7.31 -10.99 -17.09
C VAL A 304 -8.39 -10.62 -18.10
N THR A 305 -9.05 -9.48 -17.89
CA THR A 305 -9.94 -8.88 -18.89
C THR A 305 -9.12 -8.21 -19.99
N LEU A 306 -9.47 -8.45 -21.24
CA LEU A 306 -8.82 -7.90 -22.42
C LEU A 306 -9.91 -7.19 -23.24
N THR A 307 -9.83 -5.85 -23.39
CA THR A 307 -11.03 -5.04 -23.74
C THR A 307 -10.71 -3.65 -24.32
N GLY A 308 -11.75 -2.91 -24.73
CA GLY A 308 -11.69 -1.64 -25.47
C GLY A 308 -12.01 -1.79 -26.97
N GLN A 309 -12.24 -0.70 -27.69
CA GLN A 309 -12.60 -0.74 -29.12
C GLN A 309 -11.43 -1.02 -30.06
N ASN A 310 -10.18 -0.80 -29.64
CA ASN A 310 -9.00 -1.07 -30.45
C ASN A 310 -8.60 -2.56 -30.47
N ILE A 311 -9.49 -3.49 -30.07
CA ILE A 311 -9.27 -4.94 -30.12
C ILE A 311 -10.40 -5.67 -30.85
N ALA A 312 -10.08 -6.71 -31.63
CA ALA A 312 -11.09 -7.50 -32.34
C ALA A 312 -11.75 -8.59 -31.48
N LYS A 313 -11.04 -9.08 -30.46
CA LYS A 313 -11.46 -10.20 -29.59
C LYS A 313 -11.45 -9.82 -28.10
N PRO A 314 -12.31 -8.88 -27.67
CA PRO A 314 -12.48 -8.61 -26.25
C PRO A 314 -13.06 -9.83 -25.52
N GLY A 315 -12.72 -9.98 -24.24
CA GLY A 315 -13.11 -11.13 -23.43
C GLY A 315 -12.29 -11.28 -22.15
N ASN A 316 -12.39 -12.44 -21.51
CA ASN A 316 -11.60 -12.79 -20.33
C ASN A 316 -10.74 -14.03 -20.61
N TYR A 317 -9.48 -13.96 -20.19
CA TYR A 317 -8.49 -14.98 -20.51
C TYR A 317 -7.74 -15.45 -19.26
N TRP A 318 -7.51 -16.76 -19.15
CA TRP A 318 -6.46 -17.31 -18.29
C TRP A 318 -5.11 -16.97 -18.92
N VAL A 319 -4.40 -16.05 -18.29
CA VAL A 319 -3.10 -15.53 -18.74
C VAL A 319 -2.02 -15.97 -17.76
N PRO A 320 -0.94 -16.65 -18.22
CA PRO A 320 0.19 -16.95 -17.36
C PRO A 320 0.96 -15.67 -16.96
N ILE A 321 1.35 -15.60 -15.70
CA ILE A 321 2.12 -14.49 -15.13
C ILE A 321 3.49 -14.46 -15.79
N GLY A 322 3.88 -13.31 -16.34
CA GLY A 322 5.09 -13.14 -17.13
C GLY A 322 4.86 -13.12 -18.65
N THR A 323 3.64 -13.36 -19.13
CA THR A 323 3.31 -13.15 -20.56
C THR A 323 3.57 -11.68 -20.93
N PRO A 324 4.29 -11.35 -22.02
CA PRO A 324 4.42 -9.96 -22.50
C PRO A 324 3.06 -9.36 -22.86
N VAL A 325 2.82 -8.08 -22.59
CA VAL A 325 1.57 -7.40 -22.99
C VAL A 325 1.39 -7.39 -24.51
N GLU A 326 2.49 -7.28 -25.26
CA GLU A 326 2.57 -7.41 -26.73
C GLU A 326 1.89 -8.69 -27.26
N HIS A 327 2.12 -9.85 -26.64
CA HIS A 327 1.47 -11.11 -27.00
C HIS A 327 -0.06 -11.10 -26.79
N LEU A 328 -0.56 -10.34 -25.80
CA LEU A 328 -2.00 -10.16 -25.61
C LEU A 328 -2.61 -9.25 -26.70
N LEU A 329 -1.85 -8.27 -27.22
CA LEU A 329 -2.26 -7.44 -28.36
C LEU A 329 -2.36 -8.29 -29.64
N GLU A 330 -1.41 -9.19 -29.87
CA GLU A 330 -1.42 -10.14 -31.00
C GLU A 330 -2.62 -11.09 -30.93
N VAL A 331 -2.80 -11.82 -29.82
CA VAL A 331 -3.91 -12.76 -29.63
C VAL A 331 -5.26 -12.07 -29.74
N GLY A 332 -5.37 -10.88 -29.14
CA GLY A 332 -6.55 -10.03 -29.21
C GLY A 332 -6.87 -9.49 -30.61
N GLN A 333 -5.88 -9.50 -31.52
CA GLN A 333 -5.92 -8.81 -32.81
C GLN A 333 -6.18 -7.32 -32.63
N PHE A 334 -5.23 -6.64 -31.99
CA PHE A 334 -5.19 -5.19 -31.81
C PHE A 334 -5.24 -4.46 -33.17
N ARG A 335 -5.93 -3.31 -33.19
CA ARG A 335 -6.23 -2.50 -34.37
C ARG A 335 -5.85 -1.02 -34.23
N GLY A 336 -5.31 -0.62 -33.08
CA GLY A 336 -4.76 0.72 -32.89
C GLY A 336 -3.46 0.91 -33.70
N ASP A 337 -3.00 2.15 -33.79
CA ASP A 337 -1.68 2.46 -34.31
C ASP A 337 -0.60 2.22 -33.24
N ALA A 338 0.67 2.49 -33.57
CA ALA A 338 1.79 2.33 -32.64
C ALA A 338 1.80 3.32 -31.45
N ASN A 339 1.00 4.39 -31.50
CA ASN A 339 0.89 5.38 -30.43
C ASN A 339 -0.37 5.20 -29.56
N ALA A 340 -1.33 4.37 -29.98
CA ALA A 340 -2.59 4.17 -29.27
C ALA A 340 -2.34 3.64 -27.84
N PRO A 341 -3.02 4.20 -26.82
CA PRO A 341 -2.70 3.93 -25.43
C PRO A 341 -3.06 2.48 -25.03
N VAL A 342 -2.14 1.83 -24.32
CA VAL A 342 -2.39 0.55 -23.65
C VAL A 342 -2.45 0.82 -22.15
N ILE A 343 -3.62 0.60 -21.54
CA ILE A 343 -3.89 0.90 -20.12
C ILE A 343 -3.88 -0.41 -19.33
N ILE A 344 -3.14 -0.43 -18.22
CA ILE A 344 -3.12 -1.54 -17.26
C ILE A 344 -4.07 -1.22 -16.12
N GLY A 345 -5.01 -2.13 -15.86
CA GLY A 345 -6.19 -1.86 -15.03
C GLY A 345 -7.34 -1.27 -15.86
N GLY A 346 -8.17 -0.44 -15.23
CA GLY A 346 -9.26 0.29 -15.88
C GLY A 346 -9.00 1.80 -15.97
N PRO A 347 -9.97 2.60 -16.46
CA PRO A 347 -9.76 4.01 -16.78
C PRO A 347 -9.71 4.95 -15.56
N MET A 348 -10.05 4.48 -14.35
CA MET A 348 -10.11 5.31 -13.14
C MET A 348 -8.86 5.14 -12.25
N MET A 349 -8.45 3.90 -11.98
CA MET A 349 -7.27 3.60 -11.14
C MET A 349 -6.02 3.17 -11.91
N GLY A 350 -6.17 2.78 -13.18
CA GLY A 350 -5.08 2.28 -14.01
C GLY A 350 -4.01 3.31 -14.38
N TYR A 351 -3.18 2.92 -15.34
CA TYR A 351 -2.14 3.76 -15.93
C TYR A 351 -1.82 3.32 -17.36
N MET A 352 -1.40 4.26 -18.19
CA MET A 352 -0.82 3.97 -19.51
C MET A 352 0.55 3.27 -19.34
N LEU A 353 0.78 2.22 -20.11
CA LEU A 353 2.00 1.44 -20.10
C LEU A 353 2.99 1.96 -21.16
N PRO A 354 4.18 2.48 -20.78
CA PRO A 354 5.11 3.07 -21.76
C PRO A 354 5.83 2.07 -22.68
N ASN A 355 5.71 0.77 -22.42
CA ASN A 355 6.39 -0.29 -23.17
C ASN A 355 5.58 -1.60 -23.12
N VAL A 356 5.07 -2.06 -24.26
CA VAL A 356 4.25 -3.28 -24.38
C VAL A 356 5.04 -4.58 -24.19
N ALA A 357 6.37 -4.54 -24.24
CA ALA A 357 7.23 -5.67 -23.88
C ALA A 357 7.29 -5.91 -22.34
N ALA A 358 6.60 -5.11 -21.52
CA ALA A 358 6.47 -5.37 -20.09
C ALA A 358 5.52 -6.56 -19.81
N PRO A 359 5.78 -7.37 -18.77
CA PRO A 359 4.99 -8.57 -18.48
C PRO A 359 3.70 -8.34 -17.70
N ILE A 360 2.70 -9.17 -17.94
CA ILE A 360 1.52 -9.35 -17.08
C ILE A 360 1.97 -9.85 -15.69
N THR A 361 1.48 -9.21 -14.62
CA THR A 361 1.88 -9.50 -13.23
C THR A 361 0.74 -10.11 -12.40
N LYS A 362 1.02 -10.57 -11.18
CA LYS A 362 0.00 -11.02 -10.20
C LYS A 362 -1.10 -9.96 -9.97
N GLY A 363 -0.74 -8.66 -10.02
CA GLY A 363 -1.68 -7.54 -9.83
C GLY A 363 -2.46 -7.12 -11.08
N THR A 364 -2.09 -7.60 -12.28
CA THR A 364 -2.69 -7.18 -13.55
C THR A 364 -4.02 -7.91 -13.78
N ASN A 365 -5.16 -7.25 -13.51
CA ASN A 365 -6.50 -7.82 -13.73
C ASN A 365 -7.13 -7.42 -15.08
N CYS A 366 -6.66 -6.36 -15.73
CA CYS A 366 -7.17 -5.88 -17.00
C CYS A 366 -6.05 -5.29 -17.86
N VAL A 367 -6.19 -5.45 -19.18
CA VAL A 367 -5.50 -4.66 -20.20
C VAL A 367 -6.58 -4.04 -21.11
N LEU A 368 -6.64 -2.71 -21.11
CA LEU A 368 -7.63 -1.90 -21.81
C LEU A 368 -6.94 -1.15 -22.96
N MET A 369 -7.44 -1.34 -24.18
CA MET A 369 -7.00 -0.66 -25.39
C MET A 369 -8.15 0.19 -25.94
N PRO A 370 -8.34 1.41 -25.43
CA PRO A 370 -9.46 2.25 -25.82
C PRO A 370 -9.22 2.87 -27.20
N SER A 371 -10.30 3.18 -27.92
CA SER A 371 -10.23 4.08 -29.08
C SER A 371 -10.13 5.56 -28.65
N GLU A 372 -9.78 6.44 -29.58
CA GLU A 372 -9.85 7.91 -29.39
C GLU A 372 -11.27 8.41 -29.04
N GLN A 373 -12.30 7.59 -29.25
CA GLN A 373 -13.70 7.89 -28.90
C GLN A 373 -14.05 7.43 -27.48
N GLU A 374 -13.31 6.48 -26.90
CA GLU A 374 -13.49 5.99 -25.53
C GLU A 374 -12.67 6.78 -24.52
N VAL A 375 -11.45 7.16 -24.89
CA VAL A 375 -10.59 8.06 -24.10
C VAL A 375 -10.33 9.32 -24.91
N ALA A 376 -11.01 10.40 -24.54
CA ALA A 376 -10.80 11.71 -25.13
C ALA A 376 -9.34 12.16 -24.96
N PRO A 377 -8.75 12.87 -25.95
CA PRO A 377 -7.40 13.39 -25.84
C PRO A 377 -7.28 14.34 -24.64
N PRO A 378 -6.13 14.37 -23.94
CA PRO A 378 -5.99 15.10 -22.68
C PRO A 378 -6.20 16.61 -22.87
N SER A 379 -7.27 17.14 -22.28
CA SER A 379 -7.48 18.58 -22.13
C SER A 379 -6.28 19.23 -21.41
N PRO A 380 -5.87 20.46 -21.79
CA PRO A 380 -4.89 21.21 -21.01
C PRO A 380 -5.47 21.61 -19.64
N GLU A 381 -4.74 21.35 -18.54
CA GLU A 381 -5.15 21.68 -17.16
C GLU A 381 -5.63 23.14 -17.06
N GLN A 382 -6.89 23.35 -16.65
CA GLN A 382 -7.44 24.68 -16.43
C GLN A 382 -7.30 25.10 -14.95
N PRO A 383 -7.24 26.41 -14.64
CA PRO A 383 -7.22 26.89 -13.26
C PRO A 383 -8.42 26.39 -12.43
N CYS A 384 -8.17 25.99 -11.18
CA CYS A 384 -9.20 25.46 -10.30
C CYS A 384 -10.24 26.54 -9.93
N ILE A 385 -11.46 26.42 -10.46
CA ILE A 385 -12.58 27.35 -10.21
C ILE A 385 -13.23 27.24 -8.82
N ARG A 386 -12.69 26.40 -7.93
CA ARG A 386 -13.15 26.18 -6.55
C ARG A 386 -14.61 25.71 -6.38
N CYS A 387 -15.16 24.99 -7.36
CA CYS A 387 -16.54 24.48 -7.38
C CYS A 387 -16.92 23.56 -6.18
N GLY A 388 -15.98 22.78 -5.64
CA GLY A 388 -16.22 21.90 -4.49
C GLY A 388 -16.57 20.45 -4.83
N GLU A 389 -16.97 20.15 -6.07
CA GLU A 389 -17.35 18.80 -6.57
C GLU A 389 -16.37 17.70 -6.13
N CYS A 390 -15.07 17.95 -6.29
CA CYS A 390 -14.00 17.02 -5.93
C CYS A 390 -14.04 16.54 -4.47
N ALA A 391 -14.54 17.35 -3.54
CA ALA A 391 -14.70 16.97 -2.13
C ALA A 391 -16.00 16.21 -1.88
N GLN A 392 -17.10 16.56 -2.58
CA GLN A 392 -18.37 15.84 -2.49
C GLN A 392 -18.23 14.40 -3.03
N ALA A 393 -17.53 14.24 -4.16
CA ALA A 393 -17.28 12.93 -4.78
C ALA A 393 -16.22 12.08 -4.04
N CYS A 394 -15.58 12.57 -2.96
CA CYS A 394 -14.46 11.88 -2.32
C CYS A 394 -14.93 10.78 -1.35
N PRO A 395 -14.71 9.48 -1.64
CA PRO A 395 -15.17 8.37 -0.80
C PRO A 395 -14.34 8.18 0.48
N ALA A 396 -13.34 9.04 0.71
CA ALA A 396 -12.52 9.09 1.91
C ALA A 396 -12.69 10.42 2.69
N GLN A 397 -13.70 11.24 2.35
CA GLN A 397 -14.03 12.54 2.98
C GLN A 397 -12.84 13.53 3.11
N LEU A 398 -11.84 13.41 2.23
CA LEU A 398 -10.68 14.30 2.20
C LEU A 398 -11.06 15.68 1.61
N LEU A 399 -10.07 16.58 1.59
CA LEU A 399 -10.17 17.89 0.93
C LEU A 399 -9.24 17.96 -0.31
N PRO A 400 -9.60 17.35 -1.46
CA PRO A 400 -8.76 17.31 -2.66
C PRO A 400 -8.22 18.66 -3.12
N GLN A 401 -9.00 19.74 -3.00
CA GLN A 401 -8.55 21.10 -3.31
C GLN A 401 -7.32 21.54 -2.49
N GLN A 402 -7.33 21.30 -1.17
CA GLN A 402 -6.22 21.68 -0.28
C GLN A 402 -5.01 20.76 -0.52
N LEU A 403 -5.26 19.45 -0.67
CA LEU A 403 -4.23 18.47 -1.04
C LEU A 403 -3.55 18.83 -2.37
N PHE A 404 -4.31 19.32 -3.36
CA PHE A 404 -3.79 19.73 -4.66
C PHE A 404 -2.92 20.98 -4.58
N TRP A 405 -3.36 22.02 -3.86
CA TRP A 405 -2.54 23.23 -3.71
C TRP A 405 -1.23 22.94 -2.96
N HIS A 406 -1.26 22.12 -1.90
CA HIS A 406 -0.02 21.72 -1.22
C HIS A 406 0.86 20.80 -2.08
N ALA A 407 0.30 19.83 -2.80
CA ALA A 407 1.07 18.95 -3.69
C ALA A 407 1.70 19.71 -4.87
N LYS A 408 0.95 20.64 -5.50
CA LYS A 408 1.44 21.48 -6.61
C LYS A 408 2.46 22.53 -6.15
N ALA A 409 2.38 22.99 -4.90
CA ALA A 409 3.40 23.83 -4.26
C ALA A 409 4.56 23.05 -3.62
N GLN A 410 4.60 21.71 -3.76
CA GLN A 410 5.59 20.81 -3.16
C GLN A 410 5.66 20.86 -1.61
N GLU A 411 4.59 21.33 -0.96
CA GLU A 411 4.45 21.42 0.50
C GLU A 411 3.99 20.07 1.09
N TYR A 412 4.75 19.00 0.84
CA TYR A 412 4.32 17.63 1.11
C TYR A 412 4.03 17.35 2.59
N ASP A 413 4.75 17.96 3.53
CA ASP A 413 4.43 17.93 4.97
C ASP A 413 3.00 18.43 5.27
N LYS A 414 2.56 19.50 4.61
CA LYS A 414 1.20 20.02 4.78
C LYS A 414 0.18 19.09 4.15
N ALA A 415 0.46 18.56 2.95
CA ALA A 415 -0.40 17.55 2.33
C ALA A 415 -0.56 16.29 3.23
N ALA A 416 0.53 15.85 3.89
CA ALA A 416 0.47 14.79 4.89
C ALA A 416 -0.41 15.15 6.10
N SER A 417 -0.37 16.40 6.57
CA SER A 417 -1.25 16.88 7.65
C SER A 417 -2.73 16.98 7.27
N TYR A 418 -3.05 17.04 5.97
CA TYR A 418 -4.39 16.90 5.41
C TYR A 418 -4.74 15.44 5.05
N ASN A 419 -4.10 14.46 5.69
CA ASN A 419 -4.34 13.02 5.55
C ASN A 419 -4.17 12.47 4.11
N LEU A 420 -3.23 13.00 3.31
CA LEU A 420 -2.89 12.47 1.98
C LEU A 420 -2.65 10.95 1.95
N ARG A 421 -2.22 10.37 3.07
CA ARG A 421 -1.98 8.91 3.21
C ARG A 421 -3.26 8.07 3.13
N ASP A 422 -4.41 8.59 3.52
CA ASP A 422 -5.72 7.90 3.41
C ASP A 422 -6.39 8.08 2.04
N CYS A 423 -5.79 8.85 1.12
CA CYS A 423 -6.26 8.91 -0.26
C CYS A 423 -6.10 7.54 -0.93
N ILE A 424 -7.17 6.98 -1.51
CA ILE A 424 -7.14 5.67 -2.18
C ILE A 424 -6.83 5.74 -3.70
N GLU A 425 -6.48 6.93 -4.23
CA GLU A 425 -6.13 7.15 -5.65
C GLU A 425 -7.20 6.79 -6.69
N CYS A 426 -8.44 6.56 -6.25
CA CYS A 426 -9.60 6.17 -7.07
C CYS A 426 -10.00 7.07 -8.25
N GLY A 427 -9.38 8.22 -8.52
CA GLY A 427 -9.74 9.07 -9.66
C GLY A 427 -11.05 9.86 -9.55
N CYS A 428 -11.97 9.54 -8.63
CA CYS A 428 -13.30 10.19 -8.53
C CYS A 428 -13.24 11.73 -8.52
N CYS A 429 -12.27 12.30 -7.79
CA CYS A 429 -12.10 13.74 -7.68
C CYS A 429 -11.59 14.41 -8.98
N SER A 430 -10.83 13.69 -9.82
CA SER A 430 -10.40 14.14 -11.14
C SER A 430 -11.54 14.04 -12.15
N TYR A 431 -12.28 12.92 -12.16
CA TYR A 431 -13.41 12.68 -13.06
C TYR A 431 -14.51 13.75 -12.94
N VAL A 432 -14.79 14.25 -11.73
CA VAL A 432 -15.77 15.33 -11.52
C VAL A 432 -15.18 16.75 -11.65
N CYS A 433 -13.94 16.90 -12.10
CA CYS A 433 -13.27 18.21 -12.11
C CYS A 433 -13.61 19.00 -13.39
N PRO A 434 -14.41 20.09 -13.35
CA PRO A 434 -14.75 20.89 -14.53
C PRO A 434 -13.58 21.77 -15.05
N SER A 435 -12.37 21.55 -14.51
CA SER A 435 -11.12 22.21 -14.87
C SER A 435 -10.10 21.22 -15.45
N ASP A 436 -10.48 19.95 -15.67
CA ASP A 436 -9.64 18.87 -16.21
C ASP A 436 -8.30 18.71 -15.44
N ILE A 437 -8.34 18.79 -14.11
CA ILE A 437 -7.14 18.72 -13.26
C ILE A 437 -6.82 17.25 -12.91
N PRO A 438 -5.60 16.75 -13.21
CA PRO A 438 -5.17 15.40 -12.85
C PRO A 438 -4.75 15.27 -11.38
N LEU A 439 -5.66 15.64 -10.47
CA LEU A 439 -5.48 15.65 -9.00
C LEU A 439 -4.77 14.40 -8.46
N VAL A 440 -5.12 13.20 -8.94
CA VAL A 440 -4.52 11.93 -8.50
C VAL A 440 -3.04 11.81 -8.88
N GLU A 441 -2.59 12.38 -9.98
CA GLU A 441 -1.17 12.36 -10.37
C GLU A 441 -0.33 13.20 -9.41
N TYR A 442 -0.80 14.41 -9.08
CA TYR A 442 -0.19 15.24 -8.03
C TYR A 442 -0.13 14.50 -6.67
N TYR A 443 -1.15 13.70 -6.33
CA TYR A 443 -1.15 12.89 -5.10
C TYR A 443 -0.20 11.71 -5.18
N ARG A 444 -0.10 11.02 -6.32
CA ARG A 444 0.87 9.93 -6.58
C ARG A 444 2.31 10.43 -6.41
N VAL A 445 2.63 11.60 -6.98
CA VAL A 445 3.93 12.27 -6.82
C VAL A 445 4.20 12.64 -5.36
N ALA A 446 3.28 13.35 -4.69
CA ALA A 446 3.44 13.76 -3.30
C ALA A 446 3.57 12.57 -2.33
N LYS A 447 2.82 11.47 -2.56
CA LYS A 447 2.98 10.21 -1.81
C LYS A 447 4.30 9.50 -2.12
N SER A 448 4.87 9.68 -3.30
CA SER A 448 6.20 9.14 -3.63
C SER A 448 7.28 9.87 -2.83
N ALA A 449 7.26 11.21 -2.84
CA ALA A 449 8.16 12.04 -2.04
C ALA A 449 8.09 11.71 -0.54
N LEU A 450 6.89 11.69 0.05
CA LEU A 450 6.67 11.32 1.46
C LEU A 450 7.13 9.89 1.83
N ARG A 451 7.22 8.98 0.86
CA ARG A 451 7.79 7.63 1.06
C ARG A 451 9.31 7.65 0.97
N GLN A 452 9.86 8.39 0.01
CA GLN A 452 11.31 8.57 -0.13
C GLN A 452 11.90 9.27 1.11
N GLU A 453 11.34 10.40 1.54
CA GLU A 453 11.75 11.14 2.75
C GLU A 453 11.72 10.24 4.01
N ALA A 454 10.70 9.39 4.14
CA ALA A 454 10.57 8.47 5.25
C ALA A 454 11.62 7.34 5.23
N GLU A 455 11.94 6.80 4.05
CA GLU A 455 12.99 5.78 3.92
C GLU A 455 14.39 6.39 4.06
N GLU A 456 14.66 7.57 3.51
CA GLU A 456 15.92 8.31 3.70
C GLU A 456 16.16 8.61 5.18
N LYS A 457 15.12 9.06 5.91
CA LYS A 457 15.18 9.27 7.36
C LYS A 457 15.47 7.97 8.13
N LYS A 458 14.84 6.86 7.74
CA LYS A 458 15.06 5.53 8.31
C LYS A 458 16.47 4.99 8.01
N GLN A 459 17.00 5.20 6.80
CA GLN A 459 18.38 4.84 6.46
C GLN A 459 19.39 5.72 7.20
N ALA A 460 19.11 7.01 7.39
CA ALA A 460 19.93 7.90 8.22
C ALA A 460 19.93 7.45 9.71
N GLU A 461 18.78 7.01 10.25
CA GLU A 461 18.70 6.46 11.60
C GLU A 461 19.48 5.13 11.73
N LEU A 462 19.32 4.20 10.78
CA LEU A 462 20.09 2.95 10.74
C LEU A 462 21.59 3.20 10.56
N ALA A 463 21.99 4.20 9.77
CA ALA A 463 23.37 4.62 9.64
C ALA A 463 23.92 5.21 10.95
N LYS A 464 23.12 6.01 11.67
CA LYS A 464 23.46 6.49 13.01
C LYS A 464 23.62 5.34 14.00
N GLN A 465 22.68 4.41 14.08
CA GLN A 465 22.77 3.22 14.95
C GLN A 465 24.03 2.39 14.66
N ARG A 466 24.43 2.25 13.39
CA ARG A 466 25.69 1.61 12.95
C ARG A 466 26.93 2.41 13.35
N PHE A 467 26.87 3.74 13.33
CA PHE A 467 27.96 4.62 13.78
C PHE A 467 28.13 4.59 15.31
N ASP A 468 27.03 4.71 16.05
CA ASP A 468 27.01 4.73 17.51
C ASP A 468 27.51 3.39 18.08
N SER A 469 27.03 2.26 17.55
CA SER A 469 27.50 0.92 17.94
C SER A 469 28.97 0.65 17.58
N ARG A 470 29.46 1.15 16.42
CA ARG A 470 30.89 1.11 16.07
C ARG A 470 31.74 1.95 17.02
N THR A 471 31.23 3.11 17.45
CA THR A 471 31.92 4.02 18.37
C THR A 471 31.99 3.43 19.76
N LEU A 472 30.88 2.89 20.28
CA LEU A 472 30.82 2.14 21.54
C LEU A 472 31.85 1.00 21.57
N ARG A 473 31.95 0.20 20.49
CA ARG A 473 32.93 -0.89 20.42
C ARG A 473 34.37 -0.39 20.45
N LEU A 474 34.69 0.68 19.73
CA LEU A 474 36.02 1.29 19.74
C LEU A 474 36.38 1.88 21.10
N GLU A 475 35.41 2.45 21.81
CA GLU A 475 35.60 2.95 23.18
C GLU A 475 35.80 1.81 24.19
N GLN A 476 35.01 0.73 24.10
CA GLN A 476 35.23 -0.48 24.90
C GLN A 476 36.61 -1.12 24.62
N GLU A 477 37.02 -1.21 23.35
CA GLU A 477 38.35 -1.67 22.97
C GLU A 477 39.47 -0.75 23.53
N LYS A 478 39.24 0.56 23.64
CA LYS A 478 40.17 1.52 24.23
C LYS A 478 40.24 1.37 25.76
N GLN A 479 39.09 1.34 26.43
CA GLN A 479 39.00 1.15 27.89
C GLN A 479 39.65 -0.17 28.31
N ALA A 480 39.34 -1.28 27.63
CA ALA A 480 39.95 -2.58 27.93
C ALA A 480 41.47 -2.62 27.67
N ARG A 481 42.02 -1.79 26.77
CA ARG A 481 43.48 -1.62 26.61
C ARG A 481 44.07 -0.78 27.74
N GLU A 482 43.40 0.30 28.15
CA GLU A 482 43.82 1.13 29.28
C GLU A 482 43.77 0.38 30.62
N GLU A 483 42.77 -0.45 30.86
CA GLU A 483 42.67 -1.33 32.03
C GLU A 483 43.78 -2.39 32.04
N LYS A 484 44.01 -3.08 30.91
CA LYS A 484 45.13 -4.03 30.80
C LYS A 484 46.49 -3.33 31.01
N ALA A 485 46.64 -2.09 30.55
CA ALA A 485 47.84 -1.29 30.80
C ALA A 485 48.00 -0.90 32.28
N LYS A 486 46.90 -0.50 32.95
CA LYS A 486 46.89 -0.23 34.41
C LYS A 486 47.24 -1.47 35.21
N GLN A 487 46.56 -2.59 34.98
CA GLN A 487 46.82 -3.87 35.65
C GLN A 487 48.27 -4.37 35.41
N ALA A 488 48.82 -4.17 34.21
CA ALA A 488 50.21 -4.49 33.93
C ALA A 488 51.20 -3.55 34.66
N ALA A 489 50.88 -2.26 34.78
CA ALA A 489 51.68 -1.30 35.54
C ALA A 489 51.61 -1.56 37.06
N GLU A 490 50.45 -1.97 37.58
CA GLU A 490 50.24 -2.35 38.98
C GLU A 490 50.96 -3.65 39.32
N ARG A 491 50.87 -4.69 38.47
CA ARG A 491 51.69 -5.91 38.61
C ARG A 491 53.19 -5.60 38.62
N ARG A 492 53.67 -4.72 37.74
CA ARG A 492 55.07 -4.24 37.75
C ARG A 492 55.42 -3.54 39.07
N LYS A 493 54.59 -2.62 39.56
CA LYS A 493 54.79 -1.95 40.86
C LYS A 493 54.79 -2.93 42.05
N ALA A 494 53.96 -3.98 42.01
CA ALA A 494 53.88 -5.00 43.05
C ALA A 494 55.08 -5.96 43.04
N GLN A 495 55.74 -6.14 41.89
CA GLN A 495 56.95 -6.95 41.75
C GLN A 495 58.26 -6.18 42.03
N MET A 496 58.22 -4.86 42.23
CA MET A 496 59.40 -4.08 42.62
C MET A 496 59.72 -4.22 44.12
N THR A 497 60.88 -4.81 44.41
CA THR A 497 61.46 -4.89 45.76
C THR A 497 61.98 -3.51 46.22
N GLY A 498 62.42 -3.41 47.48
CA GLY A 498 62.72 -2.12 48.13
C GLY A 498 63.76 -1.27 47.38
N SER A 499 64.87 -1.86 46.97
CA SER A 499 66.00 -1.17 46.33
C SER A 499 65.64 -0.44 45.02
N ASP A 500 64.70 -0.98 44.25
CA ASP A 500 64.36 -0.43 42.94
C ASP A 500 63.54 0.86 43.04
N LYS A 501 62.88 1.09 44.18
CA LYS A 501 62.11 2.31 44.44
C LYS A 501 63.02 3.53 44.59
N ASP A 502 64.14 3.38 45.29
CA ASP A 502 65.12 4.45 45.48
C ASP A 502 65.86 4.78 44.16
N ALA A 503 66.18 3.75 43.36
CA ALA A 503 66.77 3.94 42.03
C ALA A 503 65.84 4.73 41.08
N VAL A 504 64.54 4.41 41.06
CA VAL A 504 63.55 5.12 40.24
C VAL A 504 63.25 6.52 40.80
N ALA A 505 63.22 6.71 42.12
CA ALA A 505 63.11 8.02 42.74
C ALA A 505 64.30 8.93 42.37
N ALA A 506 65.53 8.42 42.44
CA ALA A 506 66.73 9.14 42.04
C ALA A 506 66.74 9.47 40.53
N ALA A 507 66.22 8.58 39.68
CA ALA A 507 66.07 8.85 38.24
C ALA A 507 65.03 9.95 37.97
N MET A 508 63.88 9.92 38.63
CA MET A 508 62.84 10.95 38.51
C MET A 508 63.31 12.31 39.06
N ALA A 509 64.05 12.32 40.17
CA ALA A 509 64.67 13.53 40.70
C ALA A 509 65.70 14.12 39.72
N ARG A 510 66.52 13.29 39.06
CA ARG A 510 67.44 13.75 37.99
C ARG A 510 66.71 14.30 36.76
N ILE A 511 65.55 13.78 36.41
CA ILE A 511 64.72 14.30 35.31
C ILE A 511 64.04 15.63 35.72
N GLN A 512 63.56 15.75 36.95
CA GLN A 512 63.02 17.01 37.48
C GLN A 512 64.11 18.08 37.60
N ALA A 513 65.32 17.71 38.06
CA ALA A 513 66.48 18.61 38.07
C ALA A 513 66.88 19.06 36.65
N LYS A 514 66.84 18.17 35.65
CA LYS A 514 67.02 18.55 34.25
C LYS A 514 65.95 19.53 33.77
N LYS A 515 64.66 19.28 34.06
CA LYS A 515 63.58 20.20 33.69
C LYS A 515 63.65 21.55 34.42
N ALA A 516 64.15 21.58 35.65
CA ALA A 516 64.42 22.82 36.38
C ALA A 516 65.59 23.60 35.76
N ALA A 517 66.67 22.92 35.36
CA ALA A 517 67.79 23.53 34.64
C ALA A 517 67.37 24.03 33.24
N GLU A 518 66.55 23.27 32.51
CA GLU A 518 65.96 23.69 31.23
C GLU A 518 65.02 24.90 31.39
N ALA A 519 64.28 25.00 32.50
CA ALA A 519 63.45 26.16 32.82
C ALA A 519 64.25 27.40 33.28
N GLN A 520 65.45 27.22 33.84
CA GLN A 520 66.37 28.33 34.13
C GLN A 520 67.20 28.75 32.90
N ALA A 521 67.37 27.87 31.91
CA ALA A 521 68.04 28.19 30.64
C ALA A 521 67.23 29.14 29.73
N SER A 522 65.92 29.35 29.98
CA SER A 522 65.06 30.26 29.21
C SER A 522 64.92 31.67 29.81
N ALA A 523 65.84 32.09 30.68
CA ALA A 523 65.79 33.40 31.37
C ALA A 523 66.74 34.47 30.78
N GLY A 524 67.27 34.27 29.57
CA GLY A 524 68.14 35.21 28.87
C GLY A 524 68.00 35.16 27.34
N ALA A 525 68.32 36.27 26.68
CA ALA A 525 68.29 36.48 25.22
C ALA A 525 66.90 36.48 24.53
N THR A 526 66.18 37.60 24.71
CA THR A 526 65.50 38.39 23.65
C THR A 526 65.02 37.71 22.35
N THR A 527 63.69 37.71 22.17
CA THR A 527 62.93 38.00 20.93
C THR A 527 63.33 37.33 19.60
N GLU A 528 62.50 36.36 19.15
CA GLU A 528 61.71 36.50 17.90
C GLU A 528 60.60 35.42 17.79
N LYS A 529 59.67 35.55 16.82
CA LYS A 529 58.40 34.78 16.75
C LYS A 529 58.49 33.48 15.91
N PRO A 530 57.91 32.36 16.35
CA PRO A 530 57.83 31.14 15.55
C PRO A 530 56.53 31.05 14.71
N GLN A 531 56.50 31.63 13.50
CA GLN A 531 55.35 31.43 12.57
C GLN A 531 55.72 30.81 11.20
N ASP A 532 56.95 31.01 10.68
CA ASP A 532 57.26 30.68 9.27
C ASP A 532 57.36 29.19 8.93
N LYS A 533 57.61 28.31 9.91
CA LYS A 533 57.77 26.87 9.65
C LYS A 533 56.49 26.18 9.17
N VAL A 534 55.31 26.75 9.45
CA VAL A 534 54.02 26.28 8.89
C VAL A 534 53.77 26.86 7.50
N ALA A 535 54.11 28.14 7.29
CA ALA A 535 53.97 28.81 5.99
C ALA A 535 54.80 28.11 4.90
N ALA A 536 56.06 27.76 5.20
CA ALA A 536 56.95 27.05 4.29
C ALA A 536 56.43 25.67 3.84
N ALA A 537 55.73 24.94 4.73
CA ALA A 537 55.11 23.66 4.41
C ALA A 537 53.91 23.83 3.45
N ILE A 538 53.06 24.82 3.72
CA ILE A 538 51.89 25.13 2.88
C ILE A 538 52.32 25.66 1.50
N ALA A 539 53.39 26.46 1.43
CA ALA A 539 53.96 26.94 0.17
C ALA A 539 54.45 25.78 -0.73
N ARG A 540 55.20 24.82 -0.17
CA ARG A 540 55.67 23.63 -0.91
C ARG A 540 54.50 22.74 -1.37
N ALA A 541 53.43 22.63 -0.59
CA ALA A 541 52.21 21.91 -0.99
C ALA A 541 51.43 22.60 -2.11
N LYS A 542 51.39 23.94 -2.14
CA LYS A 542 50.79 24.71 -3.25
C LYS A 542 51.63 24.63 -4.53
N ALA A 543 52.95 24.77 -4.44
CA ALA A 543 53.86 24.69 -5.59
C ALA A 543 53.71 23.35 -6.36
N LYS A 544 53.64 22.22 -5.65
CA LYS A 544 53.41 20.90 -6.29
C LYS A 544 52.04 20.73 -6.96
N LYS A 545 51.04 21.57 -6.63
CA LYS A 545 49.73 21.58 -7.32
C LYS A 545 49.64 22.59 -8.47
N ALA A 546 50.51 23.60 -8.51
CA ALA A 546 50.62 24.52 -9.64
C ALA A 546 51.30 23.83 -10.84
N ALA A 547 52.41 23.12 -10.60
CA ALA A 547 53.20 22.44 -11.63
C ALA A 547 52.52 21.21 -12.28
N GLN A 548 51.26 20.90 -11.95
CA GLN A 548 50.44 19.87 -12.60
C GLN A 548 49.19 20.46 -13.31
N LYS A 549 49.22 21.76 -13.64
CA LYS A 549 48.11 22.45 -14.31
C LYS A 549 48.51 23.31 -15.53
N THR A 550 49.72 23.12 -16.04
CA THR A 550 50.28 23.88 -17.17
C THR A 550 50.97 22.94 -18.16
N SER A 551 50.20 22.07 -18.81
CA SER A 551 50.66 21.17 -19.88
C SER A 551 49.50 20.57 -20.69
N SER A 552 48.56 21.42 -21.11
CA SER A 552 47.52 21.16 -22.11
C SER A 552 47.03 22.52 -22.66
N GLU A 553 46.55 22.56 -23.90
CA GLU A 553 46.07 23.76 -24.63
C GLU A 553 47.14 24.79 -25.01
N THR A 554 47.82 24.56 -26.14
CA THR A 554 47.85 25.52 -27.27
C THR A 554 48.08 24.77 -28.58
N GLU A 555 47.62 25.37 -29.69
CA GLU A 555 47.89 25.05 -31.11
C GLU A 555 47.12 23.89 -31.77
N THR A 556 46.84 24.09 -33.07
CA THR A 556 45.72 23.49 -33.84
C THR A 556 46.11 23.42 -35.33
N GLU A 557 45.40 22.58 -36.12
CA GLU A 557 45.45 22.50 -37.60
C GLU A 557 46.78 21.96 -38.18
N THR A 558 46.81 20.91 -39.02
CA THR A 558 46.37 20.98 -40.44
C THR A 558 46.27 19.56 -41.06
N SER A 559 45.29 19.38 -41.97
CA SER A 559 45.11 18.41 -43.09
C SER A 559 45.64 16.96 -43.14
N GLU A 560 44.88 16.15 -43.91
CA GLU A 560 45.26 15.01 -44.76
C GLU A 560 45.37 13.54 -44.26
N GLN A 561 45.26 12.64 -45.24
CA GLN A 561 44.98 11.19 -45.22
C GLN A 561 46.00 10.45 -46.14
N PRO A 562 45.94 9.12 -46.41
CA PRO A 562 45.68 7.94 -45.54
C PRO A 562 46.67 6.76 -45.77
N ALA A 563 46.89 5.92 -44.74
CA ALA A 563 47.30 4.50 -44.85
C ALA A 563 47.08 3.82 -43.48
N SER A 564 46.48 2.64 -43.27
CA SER A 564 46.49 1.31 -43.93
C SER A 564 47.49 0.32 -43.30
N GLN A 565 46.99 -0.90 -43.00
CA GLN A 565 47.68 -2.10 -42.49
C GLN A 565 48.12 -2.15 -41.00
N VAL A 566 48.28 -3.31 -40.34
CA VAL A 566 47.46 -4.55 -40.27
C VAL A 566 48.02 -5.48 -39.16
N LYS A 567 47.14 -6.16 -38.37
CA LYS A 567 47.46 -7.19 -37.32
C LYS A 567 48.33 -6.69 -36.14
N GLY A 568 48.40 -7.36 -34.99
CA GLY A 568 47.56 -8.46 -34.48
C GLY A 568 48.26 -9.37 -33.46
N ALA A 569 47.52 -9.77 -32.41
CA ALA A 569 47.81 -10.81 -31.39
C ALA A 569 48.82 -10.53 -30.24
N ASP A 570 48.30 -10.78 -29.03
CA ASP A 570 48.89 -11.57 -27.93
C ASP A 570 49.97 -11.05 -26.93
N ASN A 571 49.44 -10.56 -25.79
CA ASN A 571 49.34 -11.33 -24.52
C ASN A 571 50.31 -11.02 -23.34
N ARG A 572 49.73 -10.51 -22.23
CA ARG A 572 50.24 -10.44 -20.82
C ARG A 572 51.52 -9.57 -20.59
N GLU A 573 51.73 -8.94 -19.44
CA GLU A 573 51.21 -9.21 -18.09
C GLU A 573 50.89 -7.93 -17.26
N SER A 574 50.80 -8.05 -15.93
CA SER A 574 50.07 -7.19 -14.99
C SER A 574 50.62 -5.78 -14.70
N ALA A 575 49.70 -4.82 -14.47
CA ALA A 575 49.83 -3.78 -13.43
C ALA A 575 48.44 -3.29 -12.96
N ALA A 576 48.31 -2.86 -11.69
CA ALA A 576 47.03 -2.44 -11.11
C ALA A 576 46.76 -0.92 -11.26
N VAL A 577 45.55 -0.54 -11.68
CA VAL A 577 45.08 0.86 -11.79
C VAL A 577 43.89 1.09 -10.86
N SER A 578 43.78 2.27 -10.25
CA SER A 578 42.87 2.47 -9.11
C SER A 578 41.41 2.66 -9.53
N GLN A 579 40.47 2.24 -8.67
CA GLN A 579 39.03 2.51 -8.86
C GLN A 579 38.72 4.02 -8.88
N LYS A 580 39.59 4.85 -8.32
CA LYS A 580 39.39 6.30 -8.16
C LYS A 580 39.39 7.04 -9.50
N GLU A 581 40.18 6.55 -10.47
CA GLU A 581 40.26 7.13 -11.82
C GLU A 581 39.04 6.77 -12.68
N LYS A 582 38.49 5.56 -12.53
CA LYS A 582 37.25 5.15 -13.20
C LYS A 582 36.05 6.00 -12.76
N VAL A 583 35.95 6.31 -11.47
CA VAL A 583 34.90 7.20 -10.93
C VAL A 583 35.08 8.64 -11.43
N ALA A 584 36.30 9.16 -11.51
CA ALA A 584 36.58 10.48 -12.06
C ALA A 584 36.17 10.59 -13.54
N ALA A 585 36.48 9.57 -14.35
CA ALA A 585 36.10 9.52 -15.77
C ALA A 585 34.58 9.45 -15.97
N ALA A 586 33.85 8.72 -15.11
CA ALA A 586 32.38 8.66 -15.15
C ALA A 586 31.75 10.02 -14.82
N ILE A 587 32.23 10.72 -13.78
CA ILE A 587 31.74 12.04 -13.38
C ILE A 587 32.04 13.10 -14.46
N ALA A 588 33.19 13.03 -15.13
CA ALA A 588 33.51 13.91 -16.25
C ALA A 588 32.54 13.72 -17.42
N ARG A 589 32.25 12.47 -17.81
CA ARG A 589 31.28 12.15 -18.88
C ARG A 589 29.86 12.59 -18.53
N ALA A 590 29.43 12.42 -17.29
CA ALA A 590 28.13 12.90 -16.81
C ALA A 590 28.00 14.43 -16.87
N LYS A 591 29.07 15.18 -16.56
CA LYS A 591 29.07 16.65 -16.69
C LYS A 591 29.10 17.14 -18.13
N ALA A 592 29.92 16.53 -18.99
CA ALA A 592 29.95 16.85 -20.42
C ALA A 592 28.59 16.64 -21.07
N LYS A 593 27.89 15.52 -20.78
CA LYS A 593 26.57 15.25 -21.37
C LYS A 593 25.48 16.23 -20.90
N LYS A 594 25.62 16.82 -19.69
CA LYS A 594 24.67 17.81 -19.17
C LYS A 594 24.90 19.23 -19.73
N ALA A 595 26.14 19.59 -20.07
CA ALA A 595 26.44 20.88 -20.69
C ALA A 595 26.02 20.98 -22.17
N ALA A 596 25.70 19.86 -22.82
CA ALA A 596 25.33 19.78 -24.24
C ALA A 596 23.80 19.77 -24.49
N GLN A 597 22.98 20.09 -23.49
CA GLN A 597 21.51 20.16 -23.63
C GLN A 597 20.91 21.56 -23.34
N ASP A 598 21.69 22.50 -22.79
CA ASP A 598 21.20 23.83 -22.38
C ASP A 598 21.44 24.94 -23.44
N THR A 599 21.83 24.60 -24.68
CA THR A 599 22.11 25.55 -25.76
C THR A 599 21.60 25.08 -27.14
N ALA A 600 20.29 24.88 -27.28
CA ALA A 600 19.67 24.52 -28.55
C ALA A 600 18.18 24.89 -28.68
N ASP A 601 17.77 26.13 -28.34
CA ASP A 601 16.48 26.66 -28.84
C ASP A 601 16.34 28.20 -28.76
N THR A 602 16.98 28.95 -29.67
CA THR A 602 16.51 30.30 -30.08
C THR A 602 17.16 30.75 -31.39
N THR A 603 16.34 31.23 -32.35
CA THR A 603 16.74 31.79 -33.67
C THR A 603 17.54 30.86 -34.60
N GLU A 604 17.40 30.91 -35.93
CA GLU A 604 16.79 31.94 -36.81
C GLU A 604 16.00 31.29 -37.97
N ALA A 605 15.39 32.07 -38.87
CA ALA A 605 14.48 31.56 -39.91
C ALA A 605 14.78 32.12 -41.31
N SER A 606 14.66 31.30 -42.36
CA SER A 606 14.08 31.61 -43.69
C SER A 606 14.55 30.67 -44.80
N GLN A 607 13.62 29.96 -45.46
CA GLN A 607 13.37 30.07 -46.92
C GLN A 607 12.15 29.21 -47.31
N ALA A 608 11.47 29.60 -48.40
CA ALA A 608 10.27 28.94 -48.95
C ALA A 608 10.38 28.91 -50.50
N PRO A 609 9.48 28.20 -51.22
CA PRO A 609 8.33 28.94 -51.75
C PRO A 609 7.01 28.16 -51.99
N ALA A 610 5.88 28.81 -51.61
CA ALA A 610 4.55 28.79 -52.27
C ALA A 610 3.73 27.46 -52.26
N GLN A 611 2.40 27.43 -52.47
CA GLN A 611 1.42 28.45 -52.95
C GLN A 611 0.08 28.45 -52.15
N GLN A 612 -0.53 29.63 -52.02
CA GLN A 612 -1.99 29.98 -52.01
C GLN A 612 -2.99 29.26 -51.05
N GLY A 613 -3.93 29.95 -50.38
CA GLY A 613 -4.19 31.41 -50.31
C GLY A 613 -5.51 31.78 -49.58
N ALA A 614 -5.85 33.09 -49.63
CA ALA A 614 -7.04 33.79 -49.10
C ALA A 614 -7.10 34.11 -47.57
N GLU A 615 -7.52 35.34 -47.25
CA GLU A 615 -7.49 35.95 -45.91
C GLU A 615 -8.90 36.31 -45.38
N THR A 616 -9.06 36.39 -44.05
CA THR A 616 -9.97 37.36 -43.39
C THR A 616 -9.39 37.78 -42.02
N ALA A 617 -9.72 38.99 -41.57
CA ALA A 617 -9.06 39.67 -40.44
C ALA A 617 -9.44 39.15 -39.03
N PRO A 618 -8.58 39.29 -38.00
CA PRO A 618 -8.81 38.74 -36.66
C PRO A 618 -9.79 39.57 -35.80
N LEU A 619 -10.82 38.89 -35.28
CA LEU A 619 -11.76 39.44 -34.28
C LEU A 619 -11.14 39.64 -32.88
N SER A 620 -11.71 40.56 -32.11
CA SER A 620 -11.17 41.00 -30.83
C SER A 620 -11.32 39.96 -29.71
N GLN A 621 -10.61 40.14 -28.60
CA GLN A 621 -10.76 39.28 -27.43
C GLN A 621 -12.17 39.32 -26.82
N LYS A 622 -12.90 40.44 -26.93
CA LYS A 622 -14.28 40.53 -26.43
C LYS A 622 -15.23 39.61 -27.19
N ASP A 623 -15.04 39.46 -28.49
CA ASP A 623 -15.87 38.61 -29.36
C ASP A 623 -15.63 37.12 -29.05
N LYS A 624 -14.38 36.75 -28.73
CA LYS A 624 -14.02 35.39 -28.28
C LYS A 624 -14.65 35.05 -26.94
N VAL A 625 -14.70 36.00 -25.99
CA VAL A 625 -15.39 35.83 -24.69
C VAL A 625 -16.91 35.76 -24.88
N ALA A 626 -17.51 36.59 -25.74
CA ALA A 626 -18.93 36.51 -26.08
C ALA A 626 -19.31 35.16 -26.70
N ALA A 627 -18.49 34.64 -27.63
CA ALA A 627 -18.69 33.32 -28.23
C ALA A 627 -18.56 32.18 -27.20
N ALA A 628 -17.64 32.28 -26.24
CA ALA A 628 -17.52 31.31 -25.15
C ALA A 628 -18.76 31.32 -24.23
N ILE A 629 -19.26 32.50 -23.85
CA ILE A 629 -20.48 32.65 -23.03
C ILE A 629 -21.71 32.14 -23.79
N ALA A 630 -21.80 32.38 -25.10
CA ALA A 630 -22.87 31.84 -25.94
C ALA A 630 -22.84 30.30 -25.99
N ARG A 631 -21.66 29.69 -26.18
CA ARG A 631 -21.47 28.23 -26.15
C ARG A 631 -21.80 27.64 -24.77
N ALA A 632 -21.43 28.30 -23.68
CA ALA A 632 -21.78 27.87 -22.32
C ALA A 632 -23.30 27.91 -22.08
N LYS A 633 -24.00 28.96 -22.54
CA LYS A 633 -25.47 29.04 -22.49
C LYS A 633 -26.12 27.97 -23.36
N ALA A 634 -25.61 27.73 -24.57
CA ALA A 634 -26.12 26.68 -25.47
C ALA A 634 -25.98 25.28 -24.87
N LYS A 635 -24.81 24.93 -24.29
CA LYS A 635 -24.60 23.64 -23.61
C LYS A 635 -25.55 23.46 -22.42
N LYS A 636 -25.80 24.54 -21.65
CA LYS A 636 -26.74 24.53 -20.51
C LYS A 636 -28.22 24.48 -20.93
N ALA A 637 -28.57 24.97 -22.12
CA ALA A 637 -29.90 24.82 -22.71
C ALA A 637 -30.12 23.41 -23.28
N ALA A 638 -29.13 22.83 -23.97
CA ALA A 638 -29.19 21.47 -24.49
C ALA A 638 -29.38 20.43 -23.37
N GLN A 639 -28.72 20.62 -22.22
CA GLN A 639 -28.91 19.78 -21.02
C GLN A 639 -30.26 19.98 -20.31
N ALA A 640 -31.04 21.02 -20.66
CA ALA A 640 -32.39 21.24 -20.13
C ALA A 640 -33.50 20.78 -21.09
N GLY A 641 -33.24 20.74 -22.41
CA GLY A 641 -34.21 20.34 -23.43
C GLY A 641 -34.38 18.83 -23.63
N ALA A 642 -33.54 17.99 -23.02
CA ALA A 642 -33.52 16.54 -23.22
C ALA A 642 -34.49 15.74 -22.32
N ASN A 643 -35.40 16.41 -21.59
CA ASN A 643 -36.20 15.78 -20.53
C ASN A 643 -37.71 16.11 -20.60
N ASP A 644 -38.25 16.39 -21.80
CA ASP A 644 -39.67 16.76 -21.99
C ASP A 644 -40.26 16.26 -23.32
N GLN A 645 -39.78 15.13 -23.86
CA GLN A 645 -40.32 14.47 -25.06
C GLN A 645 -40.30 12.92 -24.98
N GLN A 646 -40.99 12.33 -24.00
CA GLN A 646 -41.42 10.92 -24.08
C GLN A 646 -42.60 10.60 -23.13
N ALA A 647 -43.73 11.29 -23.30
CA ALA A 647 -44.91 11.13 -22.43
C ALA A 647 -46.27 11.43 -23.11
N ALA A 648 -46.53 10.89 -24.32
CA ALA A 648 -47.88 10.85 -24.93
C ALA A 648 -47.96 9.74 -26.00
N THR A 649 -49.14 9.09 -26.11
CA THR A 649 -49.51 7.98 -27.02
C THR A 649 -48.60 6.74 -26.96
N VAL A 650 -49.08 5.52 -26.68
CA VAL A 650 -50.22 4.80 -27.29
C VAL A 650 -51.17 4.20 -26.22
N GLU A 651 -52.43 3.94 -26.56
CA GLU A 651 -53.43 3.33 -25.66
C GLU A 651 -53.43 1.79 -25.65
N HIS A 652 -54.08 1.24 -24.63
CA HIS A 652 -54.43 -0.17 -24.35
C HIS A 652 -54.42 -1.18 -25.52
N ARG A 653 -53.92 -2.39 -25.20
CA ARG A 653 -54.76 -3.61 -25.17
C ARG A 653 -54.09 -4.74 -24.39
N ASP A 654 -54.60 -5.01 -23.18
CA ASP A 654 -54.39 -6.25 -22.44
C ASP A 654 -55.65 -7.12 -22.56
N GLU A 655 -55.49 -8.39 -22.92
CA GLU A 655 -56.31 -9.49 -22.37
C GLU A 655 -55.58 -10.84 -22.60
N PRO A 656 -55.50 -11.74 -21.60
CA PRO A 656 -54.72 -12.97 -21.68
C PRO A 656 -55.54 -14.22 -22.07
N ILE A 657 -54.88 -15.31 -22.46
CA ILE A 657 -55.49 -16.61 -22.75
C ILE A 657 -54.74 -17.73 -22.01
N GLU A 658 -55.47 -18.44 -21.12
CA GLU A 658 -55.34 -19.84 -20.64
C GLU A 658 -53.94 -20.43 -20.27
N ARG A 659 -53.78 -21.34 -19.30
CA ARG A 659 -54.67 -22.15 -18.42
C ARG A 659 -53.83 -22.50 -17.15
N THR A 660 -54.27 -23.06 -16.01
CA THR A 660 -55.49 -23.76 -15.51
C THR A 660 -55.49 -23.56 -13.96
N GLY A 661 -56.49 -23.91 -13.15
CA GLY A 661 -57.82 -24.52 -13.35
C GLY A 661 -58.47 -24.88 -12.01
N GLU A 662 -59.82 -25.04 -12.00
CA GLU A 662 -60.65 -25.55 -10.88
C GLU A 662 -60.69 -24.68 -9.58
N THR A 663 -61.80 -24.52 -8.83
CA THR A 663 -63.16 -25.13 -8.83
C THR A 663 -64.31 -24.12 -8.52
N ALA A 664 -65.53 -24.49 -8.96
CA ALA A 664 -66.83 -24.29 -8.28
C ALA A 664 -67.55 -22.90 -8.16
N LYS A 665 -68.44 -22.64 -9.15
CA LYS A 665 -69.94 -22.43 -9.02
C LYS A 665 -70.55 -21.18 -8.29
N PRO A 666 -71.85 -20.82 -8.57
CA PRO A 666 -72.17 -19.45 -8.99
C PRO A 666 -73.54 -18.87 -8.45
N SER A 667 -74.24 -18.07 -9.29
CA SER A 667 -75.59 -17.45 -9.15
C SER A 667 -75.54 -16.04 -8.53
N GLU A 668 -75.95 -14.96 -9.23
CA GLU A 668 -77.34 -14.45 -9.45
C GLU A 668 -77.85 -13.59 -8.27
N SER A 669 -78.64 -12.51 -8.40
CA SER A 669 -79.21 -11.78 -9.57
C SER A 669 -79.86 -10.44 -9.12
N GLN A 670 -80.20 -9.55 -10.08
CA GLN A 670 -81.27 -8.50 -9.97
C GLN A 670 -81.08 -7.35 -8.95
N SER A 671 -81.89 -6.27 -8.90
CA SER A 671 -82.38 -5.34 -9.96
C SER A 671 -83.19 -4.18 -9.34
N ALA A 672 -83.19 -2.97 -9.95
CA ALA A 672 -84.11 -1.83 -9.67
C ALA A 672 -84.02 -1.16 -8.27
N SER A 673 -84.49 0.09 -8.02
CA SER A 673 -85.03 1.20 -8.85
C SER A 673 -85.02 2.53 -8.09
N THR A 674 -85.16 3.67 -8.81
CA THR A 674 -85.67 5.02 -8.35
C THR A 674 -84.88 5.76 -7.23
N ASP A 675 -84.86 7.09 -7.13
CA ASP A 675 -85.54 8.18 -7.87
C ASP A 675 -84.66 9.47 -7.90
N ASP A 676 -85.04 10.50 -8.68
CA ASP A 676 -84.36 11.83 -8.71
C ASP A 676 -84.60 12.64 -7.39
N THR A 677 -83.83 13.66 -6.97
CA THR A 677 -83.39 14.90 -7.68
C THR A 677 -82.21 15.67 -6.99
N GLU A 678 -81.71 16.71 -7.69
CA GLU A 678 -80.91 17.87 -7.20
C GLU A 678 -79.46 17.69 -6.70
N GLY A 679 -78.68 18.79 -6.75
CA GLY A 679 -77.45 18.98 -5.95
C GLY A 679 -76.11 19.10 -6.71
N THR A 680 -75.78 20.29 -7.20
CA THR A 680 -74.47 20.61 -7.80
C THR A 680 -73.30 20.59 -6.79
N GLU A 681 -72.42 19.58 -6.81
CA GLU A 681 -71.11 19.70 -6.13
C GLU A 681 -70.01 18.74 -6.65
N LYS A 682 -69.11 19.21 -7.55
CA LYS A 682 -67.80 18.56 -7.82
C LYS A 682 -66.74 19.40 -8.59
N ALA A 683 -66.66 20.70 -8.34
CA ALA A 683 -65.63 21.58 -8.93
C ALA A 683 -64.51 22.00 -7.95
N ASP A 684 -64.81 22.19 -6.66
CA ASP A 684 -63.94 22.94 -5.74
C ASP A 684 -62.73 22.19 -5.15
N ALA A 685 -62.76 20.85 -5.15
CA ALA A 685 -61.70 20.04 -4.52
C ALA A 685 -60.29 20.27 -5.14
N ALA A 686 -60.23 20.66 -6.42
CA ALA A 686 -58.98 20.95 -7.11
C ALA A 686 -58.47 22.39 -6.88
N ALA A 687 -59.37 23.37 -6.77
CA ALA A 687 -59.02 24.78 -6.59
C ALA A 687 -58.42 25.05 -5.20
N ALA A 688 -59.08 24.55 -4.15
CA ALA A 688 -58.68 24.74 -2.76
C ALA A 688 -57.25 24.21 -2.46
N LYS A 689 -56.79 23.18 -3.18
CA LYS A 689 -55.46 22.58 -2.99
C LYS A 689 -54.34 23.42 -3.62
N LYS A 690 -54.57 24.06 -4.78
CA LYS A 690 -53.62 25.00 -5.39
C LYS A 690 -53.48 26.29 -4.58
N ALA A 691 -54.59 26.85 -4.06
CA ALA A 691 -54.58 28.08 -3.27
C ALA A 691 -53.72 27.98 -1.99
N LYS A 692 -53.81 26.86 -1.25
CA LYS A 692 -53.02 26.64 -0.02
C LYS A 692 -51.51 26.59 -0.27
N ILE A 693 -51.07 26.04 -1.41
CA ILE A 693 -49.64 25.97 -1.77
C ILE A 693 -49.10 27.36 -2.12
N ALA A 694 -49.86 28.16 -2.87
CA ALA A 694 -49.48 29.55 -3.18
C ALA A 694 -49.33 30.42 -1.92
N ALA A 695 -50.27 30.29 -0.96
CA ALA A 695 -50.22 31.01 0.31
C ALA A 695 -49.00 30.65 1.17
N ALA A 696 -48.55 29.39 1.16
CA ALA A 696 -47.35 28.95 1.86
C ALA A 696 -46.07 29.59 1.26
N ILE A 697 -45.96 29.60 -0.07
CA ILE A 697 -44.82 30.19 -0.78
C ILE A 697 -44.77 31.72 -0.57
N ALA A 698 -45.92 32.39 -0.52
CA ALA A 698 -46.01 33.81 -0.21
C ALA A 698 -45.50 34.13 1.22
N LYS A 699 -45.94 33.37 2.24
CA LYS A 699 -45.45 33.53 3.62
C LYS A 699 -43.94 33.27 3.76
N ALA A 700 -43.39 32.29 3.01
CA ALA A 700 -41.96 32.02 3.01
C ALA A 700 -41.13 33.18 2.43
N LYS A 701 -41.60 33.80 1.34
CA LYS A 701 -40.93 34.99 0.76
C LYS A 701 -41.03 36.22 1.67
N ALA A 702 -42.20 36.48 2.25
CA ALA A 702 -42.40 37.61 3.17
C ALA A 702 -41.47 37.55 4.38
N LYS A 703 -41.27 36.36 4.98
CA LYS A 703 -40.40 36.19 6.16
C LYS A 703 -38.89 36.33 5.84
N LYS A 704 -38.48 36.26 4.57
CA LYS A 704 -37.10 36.56 4.16
C LYS A 704 -36.88 38.07 3.91
N ALA A 705 -37.90 38.77 3.40
CA ALA A 705 -37.81 40.20 3.10
C ALA A 705 -37.77 41.13 4.34
N GLN A 706 -37.97 40.61 5.55
CA GLN A 706 -37.93 41.37 6.81
C GLN A 706 -36.60 41.23 7.60
N LEU A 707 -35.58 40.59 7.02
CA LEU A 707 -34.27 40.40 7.68
C LEU A 707 -33.11 41.17 7.00
N ASP A 708 -33.29 41.65 5.77
CA ASP A 708 -32.28 42.37 4.98
C ASP A 708 -32.55 43.89 4.92
N ALA A 709 -33.16 44.47 5.97
CA ALA A 709 -33.57 45.88 6.03
C ALA A 709 -33.10 46.57 7.34
N GLY A 710 -31.79 46.85 7.43
CA GLY A 710 -31.21 47.61 8.53
C GLY A 710 -29.78 48.08 8.25
N ALA A 711 -29.57 49.40 8.36
CA ALA A 711 -28.28 50.10 8.19
C ALA A 711 -27.57 49.96 6.83
N SER A 712 -27.93 50.85 5.90
CA SER A 712 -26.92 51.47 5.02
C SER A 712 -26.14 52.53 5.81
N ASP A 713 -24.87 52.76 5.47
CA ASP A 713 -24.32 54.10 5.16
C ASP A 713 -22.85 53.99 4.70
N GLU A 714 -22.55 54.69 3.60
CA GLU A 714 -21.22 55.05 3.07
C GLU A 714 -21.24 56.60 2.92
N PRO A 715 -20.10 57.34 2.97
CA PRO A 715 -18.94 57.18 2.08
C PRO A 715 -17.59 57.28 2.87
N ASP A 716 -16.38 57.49 2.33
CA ASP A 716 -15.93 58.13 1.08
C ASP A 716 -14.49 57.71 0.67
N VAL A 717 -14.02 58.18 -0.50
CA VAL A 717 -12.75 57.81 -1.14
C VAL A 717 -11.63 58.83 -0.85
N MET A 718 -10.45 58.35 -0.40
CA MET A 718 -9.18 59.05 -0.66
C MET A 718 -7.92 58.17 -0.56
N THR A 719 -6.90 58.55 -1.33
CA THR A 719 -5.49 58.07 -1.33
C THR A 719 -4.59 59.29 -1.63
N PRO A 720 -3.25 59.29 -1.49
CA PRO A 720 -2.31 58.19 -1.13
C PRO A 720 -1.25 58.57 -0.04
N ALA A 721 -0.22 57.73 0.13
CA ALA A 721 1.03 57.94 0.91
C ALA A 721 0.89 57.99 2.46
N GLU A 722 1.90 57.71 3.30
CA GLU A 722 3.34 57.36 3.10
C GLU A 722 3.85 56.41 4.24
N ASP A 723 5.12 56.00 4.25
CA ASP A 723 5.69 54.89 5.07
C ASP A 723 5.92 55.16 6.58
N ILE A 724 5.80 54.12 7.43
CA ILE A 724 6.68 53.83 8.60
C ILE A 724 6.84 52.29 8.80
N GLU A 725 8.05 51.83 9.12
CA GLU A 725 8.41 50.42 9.38
C GLU A 725 7.96 49.88 10.76
N ALA A 726 7.58 48.59 10.86
CA ALA A 726 7.69 47.77 12.10
C ALA A 726 7.40 46.26 11.91
N ASN A 727 8.18 45.51 11.12
CA ASN A 727 7.88 44.10 10.82
C ASN A 727 8.91 43.08 11.34
N SER A 728 8.94 42.87 12.67
CA SER A 728 9.72 41.80 13.31
C SER A 728 8.85 40.57 13.63
N PRO A 729 9.28 39.33 13.26
CA PRO A 729 8.56 38.10 13.60
C PRO A 729 8.32 37.91 15.11
N GLU A 730 9.18 38.47 15.97
CA GLU A 730 9.04 38.38 17.42
C GLU A 730 7.89 39.23 17.98
N ALA A 731 7.59 40.38 17.36
CA ALA A 731 6.47 41.23 17.76
C ALA A 731 5.13 40.50 17.52
N ILE A 732 4.98 39.89 16.34
CA ILE A 732 3.81 39.07 15.98
C ILE A 732 3.69 37.86 16.93
N LYS A 733 4.81 37.25 17.32
CA LYS A 733 4.83 36.13 18.27
C LYS A 733 4.41 36.56 19.69
N LYS A 734 4.92 37.69 20.19
CA LYS A 734 4.49 38.29 21.48
C LYS A 734 3.01 38.67 21.48
N ALA A 735 2.52 39.29 20.41
CA ALA A 735 1.10 39.65 20.28
C ALA A 735 0.17 38.42 20.33
N LYS A 736 0.52 37.34 19.62
CA LYS A 736 -0.25 36.07 19.66
C LYS A 736 -0.23 35.41 21.03
N ILE A 737 0.89 35.47 21.76
CA ILE A 737 0.99 34.96 23.15
C ILE A 737 0.14 35.81 24.10
N ALA A 738 0.17 37.14 23.99
CA ALA A 738 -0.64 38.04 24.80
C ALA A 738 -2.15 37.79 24.58
N ALA A 739 -2.59 37.64 23.33
CA ALA A 739 -3.97 37.31 23.00
C ALA A 739 -4.40 35.93 23.55
N ALA A 740 -3.52 34.92 23.51
CA ALA A 740 -3.80 33.61 24.10
C ALA A 740 -3.93 33.68 25.63
N VAL A 741 -3.06 34.42 26.31
CA VAL A 741 -3.12 34.61 27.78
C VAL A 741 -4.37 35.41 28.19
N ALA A 742 -4.75 36.43 27.43
CA ALA A 742 -6.00 37.16 27.65
C ALA A 742 -7.23 36.25 27.51
N LYS A 743 -7.28 35.43 26.45
CA LYS A 743 -8.38 34.48 26.21
C LYS A 743 -8.45 33.37 27.26
N ALA A 744 -7.31 32.93 27.80
CA ALA A 744 -7.25 32.00 28.92
C ALA A 744 -7.73 32.63 30.24
N LYS A 745 -7.35 33.88 30.54
CA LYS A 745 -7.86 34.62 31.72
C LYS A 745 -9.37 34.85 31.64
N ALA A 746 -9.89 35.28 30.48
CA ALA A 746 -11.33 35.46 30.27
C ALA A 746 -12.12 34.16 30.52
N LYS A 747 -11.65 33.03 29.97
CA LYS A 747 -12.31 31.73 30.18
C LYS A 747 -12.28 31.25 31.64
N LYS A 748 -11.23 31.62 32.41
CA LYS A 748 -11.16 31.31 33.85
C LYS A 748 -12.03 32.22 34.72
N ALA A 749 -12.33 33.44 34.25
CA ALA A 749 -13.24 34.36 34.94
C ALA A 749 -14.73 34.00 34.74
N GLN A 750 -15.08 33.36 33.61
CA GLN A 750 -16.47 32.96 33.31
C GLN A 750 -16.94 31.65 33.99
N GLN A 751 -16.15 31.05 34.87
CA GLN A 751 -16.52 29.83 35.63
C GLN A 751 -16.58 30.05 37.15
N ALA A 752 -16.63 31.31 37.61
CA ALA A 752 -16.76 31.64 39.02
C ALA A 752 -17.62 32.91 39.21
N GLY A 753 -18.92 32.76 39.44
CA GLY A 753 -19.81 33.84 39.86
C GLY A 753 -21.23 33.81 39.28
N ALA A 754 -22.13 33.04 39.89
CA ALA A 754 -23.58 33.26 39.88
C ALA A 754 -24.26 32.44 40.98
N GLY A 755 -24.82 33.10 42.00
CA GLY A 755 -26.01 32.62 42.71
C GLY A 755 -27.28 33.13 41.98
N ASP A 756 -28.49 32.98 42.52
CA ASP A 756 -28.87 32.48 43.85
C ASP A 756 -30.29 31.85 43.84
N GLU A 757 -30.74 31.41 45.01
CA GLU A 757 -32.01 30.76 45.40
C GLU A 757 -33.34 31.49 45.00
N PRO A 758 -34.59 30.92 45.16
CA PRO A 758 -35.01 30.19 46.38
C PRO A 758 -36.06 29.04 46.36
N LYS A 759 -36.01 28.28 47.47
CA LYS A 759 -37.11 27.68 48.28
C LYS A 759 -37.84 26.36 47.96
N ALA A 760 -37.95 25.58 49.05
CA ALA A 760 -39.01 24.63 49.48
C ALA A 760 -39.09 23.25 48.79
N GLU A 761 -39.36 22.13 49.48
CA GLU A 761 -39.35 21.78 50.93
C GLU A 761 -39.46 20.23 51.09
N ILE A 762 -38.94 19.63 52.18
CA ILE A 762 -39.45 18.37 52.84
C ILE A 762 -39.36 17.05 52.01
N THR A 763 -38.99 15.83 52.47
CA THR A 763 -38.64 15.17 53.77
C THR A 763 -37.53 14.12 53.49
N THR A 764 -36.53 13.90 54.35
CA THR A 764 -36.33 12.75 55.29
C THR A 764 -36.37 11.32 54.67
N ASP A 765 -35.63 10.30 55.13
CA ASP A 765 -35.13 10.01 56.50
C ASP A 765 -33.81 9.17 56.55
N ALA A 766 -33.29 8.98 57.78
CA ALA A 766 -32.34 7.93 58.22
C ALA A 766 -30.82 8.02 57.87
N GLU A 767 -30.11 8.92 58.56
CA GLU A 767 -28.75 8.68 59.14
C GLU A 767 -28.83 7.68 60.34
N PRO A 768 -27.76 7.34 61.12
CA PRO A 768 -26.31 7.61 61.03
C PRO A 768 -25.53 6.26 60.94
N ALA A 769 -24.35 5.91 61.51
CA ALA A 769 -23.26 6.51 62.31
C ALA A 769 -22.04 5.54 62.28
N LYS A 770 -20.82 5.80 62.79
CA LYS A 770 -19.95 6.99 62.90
C LYS A 770 -18.56 6.50 63.39
N ALA A 771 -17.46 6.99 62.82
CA ALA A 771 -16.13 7.02 63.44
C ALA A 771 -15.24 8.04 62.69
N GLU A 772 -14.68 9.00 63.40
CA GLU A 772 -13.85 10.08 62.82
C GLU A 772 -12.36 9.86 63.12
N ALA A 773 -11.50 10.26 62.18
CA ALA A 773 -10.11 10.63 62.44
C ALA A 773 -9.61 11.55 61.32
N ASN A 774 -9.25 12.78 61.65
CA ASN A 774 -8.45 13.64 60.77
C ASN A 774 -6.95 13.40 61.05
N ASP A 775 -6.11 13.57 60.04
CA ASP A 775 -4.98 14.51 60.07
C ASP A 775 -4.27 14.59 58.70
N ASP A 776 -3.52 15.67 58.46
CA ASP A 776 -3.00 16.08 57.16
C ASP A 776 -1.82 15.25 56.61
N ALA A 777 -1.77 15.08 55.28
CA ALA A 777 -0.55 14.80 54.54
C ALA A 777 -0.62 15.22 53.04
N GLU A 778 0.28 16.12 52.62
CA GLU A 778 0.42 16.60 51.24
C GLU A 778 1.29 15.64 50.38
N ALA A 779 0.80 15.17 49.22
CA ALA A 779 1.60 14.28 48.33
C ALA A 779 1.19 14.24 46.84
N GLY A 780 1.00 15.39 46.19
CA GLY A 780 0.65 15.45 44.75
C GLY A 780 1.83 15.24 43.78
N SER A 781 2.28 13.99 43.54
CA SER A 781 3.33 13.71 42.53
C SER A 781 3.00 12.58 41.52
N PRO A 782 3.38 12.72 40.22
CA PRO A 782 3.11 11.70 39.20
C PRO A 782 3.78 10.34 39.44
N GLU A 783 4.90 10.32 40.17
CA GLU A 783 5.65 9.08 40.43
C GLU A 783 4.96 8.17 41.44
N ALA A 784 4.26 8.73 42.43
CA ALA A 784 3.48 7.95 43.39
C ALA A 784 2.38 7.14 42.68
N ILE A 785 1.64 7.81 41.78
CA ILE A 785 0.61 7.18 40.94
C ILE A 785 1.21 6.09 40.04
N LYS A 786 2.41 6.31 39.50
CA LYS A 786 3.12 5.34 38.66
C LYS A 786 3.57 4.11 39.47
N LYS A 787 4.11 4.29 40.68
CA LYS A 787 4.47 3.18 41.58
C LYS A 787 3.24 2.39 42.02
N ALA A 788 2.13 3.05 42.38
CA ALA A 788 0.88 2.38 42.74
C ALA A 788 0.34 1.49 41.60
N LYS A 789 0.34 1.99 40.35
CA LYS A 789 -0.09 1.20 39.18
C LYS A 789 0.83 -0.01 38.90
N ILE A 790 2.13 0.12 39.12
CA ILE A 790 3.08 -1.00 38.99
C ILE A 790 2.84 -2.04 40.10
N ALA A 791 2.63 -1.61 41.35
CA ALA A 791 2.31 -2.52 42.45
C ALA A 791 1.01 -3.31 42.20
N ALA A 792 -0.05 -2.65 41.72
CA ALA A 792 -1.30 -3.31 41.34
C ALA A 792 -1.13 -4.33 40.19
N ALA A 793 -0.29 -4.02 39.19
CA ALA A 793 0.02 -4.95 38.11
C ALA A 793 0.79 -6.20 38.61
N VAL A 794 1.78 -6.01 39.50
CA VAL A 794 2.54 -7.11 40.11
C VAL A 794 1.66 -7.97 41.02
N ALA A 795 0.74 -7.37 41.78
CA ALA A 795 -0.25 -8.11 42.56
C ALA A 795 -1.17 -8.95 41.69
N LYS A 796 -1.71 -8.38 40.59
CA LYS A 796 -2.58 -9.10 39.64
C LYS A 796 -1.84 -10.22 38.90
N ALA A 797 -0.55 -10.05 38.61
CA ALA A 797 0.31 -11.10 38.04
C ALA A 797 0.57 -12.24 39.05
N LYS A 798 0.85 -11.94 40.32
CA LYS A 798 0.98 -12.95 41.38
C LYS A 798 -0.31 -13.73 41.60
N ALA A 799 -1.46 -13.05 41.65
CA ALA A 799 -2.76 -13.70 41.79
C ALA A 799 -3.06 -14.67 40.63
N LYS A 800 -2.81 -14.25 39.37
CA LYS A 800 -2.98 -15.14 38.21
C LYS A 800 -2.03 -16.34 38.24
N LYS A 801 -0.80 -16.19 38.74
CA LYS A 801 0.14 -17.31 38.88
C LYS A 801 -0.22 -18.28 40.02
N ALA A 802 -0.84 -17.80 41.10
CA ALA A 802 -1.36 -18.66 42.17
C ALA A 802 -2.56 -19.48 41.70
N ALA A 803 -3.49 -18.87 40.96
CA ALA A 803 -4.69 -19.53 40.44
C ALA A 803 -4.43 -20.58 39.32
N GLN A 804 -3.18 -20.77 38.90
CA GLN A 804 -2.77 -21.79 37.93
C GLN A 804 -1.94 -22.92 38.56
N ALA A 805 -1.88 -22.99 39.90
CA ALA A 805 -1.09 -23.98 40.65
C ALA A 805 -1.93 -24.84 41.60
N SER A 806 -3.26 -24.87 41.42
CA SER A 806 -4.21 -25.52 42.34
C SER A 806 -5.38 -26.17 41.58
N ALA A 807 -5.08 -27.05 40.63
CA ALA A 807 -6.06 -27.89 39.93
C ALA A 807 -5.40 -29.20 39.47
N GLY A 808 -5.66 -30.28 40.22
CA GLY A 808 -5.15 -31.62 39.93
C GLY A 808 -4.47 -32.30 41.11
N ASP A 809 -5.24 -32.97 41.97
CA ASP A 809 -5.24 -34.44 42.10
C ASP A 809 -6.22 -34.86 43.22
N GLU A 810 -7.11 -35.83 42.96
CA GLU A 810 -7.65 -36.76 43.96
C GLU A 810 -8.33 -37.97 43.29
N GLN A 811 -8.22 -39.14 43.94
CA GLN A 811 -8.32 -40.47 43.31
C GLN A 811 -9.73 -41.10 43.40
N LEU A 812 -9.98 -42.16 42.63
CA LEU A 812 -10.59 -43.41 43.13
C LEU A 812 -10.51 -44.59 42.12
N ALA A 813 -10.50 -45.80 42.67
CA ALA A 813 -10.50 -47.14 42.03
C ALA A 813 -11.25 -48.10 43.01
N PRO A 814 -11.37 -49.45 42.81
CA PRO A 814 -10.96 -50.31 41.69
C PRO A 814 -12.06 -51.32 41.24
N SER A 815 -11.75 -52.19 40.25
CA SER A 815 -12.20 -53.60 40.20
C SER A 815 -11.38 -54.41 39.16
N GLU A 816 -11.52 -55.75 39.17
CA GLU A 816 -10.54 -56.70 38.57
C GLU A 816 -11.13 -57.57 37.45
N SER A 817 -10.30 -58.04 36.51
CA SER A 817 -10.37 -59.40 35.92
C SER A 817 -9.01 -59.79 35.33
N GLN A 818 -8.71 -61.10 35.23
CA GLN A 818 -7.39 -61.64 34.88
C GLN A 818 -7.34 -62.30 33.48
N THR A 819 -6.14 -62.81 33.17
CA THR A 819 -5.74 -63.85 32.18
C THR A 819 -5.09 -63.38 30.87
N ASP A 820 -4.01 -64.02 30.38
CA ASP A 820 -2.81 -64.62 31.02
C ASP A 820 -1.83 -65.07 29.90
N ILE A 821 -0.55 -65.36 30.24
CA ILE A 821 0.45 -66.13 29.44
C ILE A 821 0.93 -65.45 28.13
N GLU A 822 2.18 -65.44 27.69
CA GLU A 822 3.57 -65.71 28.17
C GLU A 822 4.50 -65.11 27.07
N ASP A 823 5.83 -64.93 27.19
CA ASP A 823 6.76 -64.47 28.23
C ASP A 823 8.17 -64.46 27.57
N PHE A 824 9.00 -63.43 27.76
CA PHE A 824 10.47 -63.42 27.58
C PHE A 824 11.05 -62.01 27.85
N ALA A 825 12.28 -61.92 28.38
CA ALA A 825 12.68 -60.84 29.29
C ALA A 825 13.91 -59.98 28.87
N ASP A 826 14.30 -59.08 29.79
CA ASP A 826 15.51 -58.25 29.90
C ASP A 826 15.62 -57.06 28.90
N ALA A 827 15.48 -55.79 29.33
CA ALA A 827 16.37 -54.95 30.15
C ALA A 827 17.53 -54.29 29.32
N GLU A 828 17.93 -53.02 29.51
CA GLU A 828 17.75 -52.12 30.66
C GLU A 828 17.74 -50.62 30.24
N ASP A 829 17.12 -49.76 31.08
CA ASP A 829 17.25 -48.30 31.28
C ASP A 829 17.22 -47.26 30.11
N VAL A 830 16.32 -46.27 30.22
CA VAL A 830 16.33 -45.01 29.45
C VAL A 830 15.97 -43.83 30.38
N ALA A 831 16.95 -42.98 30.68
CA ALA A 831 16.79 -41.84 31.58
C ALA A 831 16.06 -40.63 30.93
N ASP A 832 15.26 -39.91 31.71
CA ASP A 832 14.55 -38.68 31.34
C ASP A 832 15.50 -37.57 30.83
N THR A 833 15.26 -37.07 29.61
CA THR A 833 16.02 -35.98 28.99
C THR A 833 15.23 -34.67 28.85
N SER A 834 14.40 -34.31 29.83
CA SER A 834 13.69 -33.01 29.90
C SER A 834 14.57 -31.79 30.26
N SER A 835 15.88 -31.99 30.52
CA SER A 835 16.80 -30.92 30.92
C SER A 835 17.28 -30.00 29.76
N PRO A 836 17.22 -28.66 29.92
CA PRO A 836 17.79 -27.71 28.95
C PRO A 836 19.29 -27.89 28.68
N GLU A 837 20.05 -28.45 29.62
CA GLU A 837 21.48 -28.72 29.41
C GLU A 837 21.74 -29.91 28.49
N ALA A 838 20.87 -30.92 28.49
CA ALA A 838 20.95 -32.05 27.57
C ALA A 838 20.73 -31.58 26.13
N ILE A 839 19.71 -30.74 25.90
CA ILE A 839 19.44 -30.10 24.60
C ILE A 839 20.62 -29.24 24.14
N LYS A 840 21.28 -28.52 25.06
CA LYS A 840 22.47 -27.71 24.75
C LYS A 840 23.69 -28.59 24.38
N LYS A 841 23.94 -29.68 25.10
CA LYS A 841 24.99 -30.67 24.77
C LYS A 841 24.72 -31.32 23.41
N ALA A 842 23.49 -31.74 23.12
CA ALA A 842 23.10 -32.33 21.84
C ALA A 842 23.35 -31.38 20.66
N LYS A 843 22.97 -30.10 20.78
CA LYS A 843 23.23 -29.07 19.75
C LYS A 843 24.73 -28.82 19.53
N ILE A 844 25.55 -28.88 20.59
CA ILE A 844 27.02 -28.77 20.47
C ILE A 844 27.60 -30.02 19.78
N ALA A 845 27.15 -31.23 20.15
CA ALA A 845 27.58 -32.47 19.52
C ALA A 845 27.26 -32.50 18.01
N ALA A 846 26.04 -32.11 17.62
CA ALA A 846 25.64 -31.98 16.22
C ALA A 846 26.49 -30.96 15.43
N ALA A 847 26.84 -29.82 16.05
CA ALA A 847 27.73 -28.82 15.44
C ALA A 847 29.16 -29.38 15.24
N VAL A 848 29.70 -30.12 16.22
CA VAL A 848 31.01 -30.77 16.13
C VAL A 848 31.03 -31.88 15.08
N ALA A 849 29.95 -32.68 14.98
CA ALA A 849 29.80 -33.69 13.94
C ALA A 849 29.78 -33.05 12.53
N LYS A 850 28.98 -31.99 12.33
CA LYS A 850 28.92 -31.25 11.06
C LYS A 850 30.24 -30.57 10.70
N ALA A 851 31.02 -30.14 11.69
CA ALA A 851 32.38 -29.63 11.49
C ALA A 851 33.40 -30.73 11.12
N LYS A 852 33.32 -31.92 11.74
CA LYS A 852 34.13 -33.09 11.36
C LYS A 852 33.84 -33.54 9.93
N ALA A 853 32.57 -33.71 9.56
CA ALA A 853 32.16 -34.10 8.21
C ALA A 853 32.67 -33.11 7.15
N LYS A 854 32.54 -31.79 7.40
CA LYS A 854 33.07 -30.75 6.51
C LYS A 854 34.61 -30.69 6.44
N LYS A 855 35.32 -31.28 7.41
CA LYS A 855 36.78 -31.42 7.39
C LYS A 855 37.23 -32.67 6.62
N LEU A 856 36.50 -33.78 6.74
CA LEU A 856 36.73 -35.01 5.97
C LEU A 856 36.51 -34.78 4.47
N ALA A 857 35.36 -34.22 4.09
CA ALA A 857 35.05 -33.87 2.70
C ALA A 857 35.98 -32.81 2.07
N LYS A 858 36.83 -32.15 2.88
CA LYS A 858 37.91 -31.28 2.36
C LYS A 858 39.24 -32.03 2.22
N ALA A 859 39.50 -33.06 3.02
CA ALA A 859 40.68 -33.91 2.87
C ALA A 859 40.59 -34.81 1.63
N GLU A 860 39.41 -35.36 1.34
CA GLU A 860 39.13 -36.17 0.14
C GLU A 860 39.26 -35.36 -1.16
N ALA A 861 39.17 -34.04 -1.09
CA ALA A 861 39.33 -33.12 -2.22
C ALA A 861 40.79 -32.67 -2.47
N GLU A 862 41.75 -33.09 -1.65
CA GLU A 862 43.15 -32.63 -1.70
C GLU A 862 44.17 -33.75 -2.04
N THR A 863 43.71 -34.97 -2.35
CA THR A 863 44.55 -36.07 -2.87
C THR A 863 44.62 -36.08 -4.41
N PRO A 864 45.80 -35.90 -5.03
CA PRO A 864 45.96 -35.98 -6.48
C PRO A 864 45.98 -37.43 -6.97
N ASN A 865 45.05 -37.79 -7.86
CA ASN A 865 44.99 -39.12 -8.46
C ASN A 865 46.04 -39.26 -9.58
N ASN A 866 46.97 -40.20 -9.45
CA ASN A 866 48.07 -40.42 -10.40
C ASN A 866 48.37 -41.92 -10.56
N GLU A 867 47.49 -42.64 -11.24
CA GLU A 867 47.81 -43.97 -11.78
C GLU A 867 46.86 -44.33 -12.93
N HIS A 868 47.38 -44.29 -14.15
CA HIS A 868 47.06 -45.26 -15.20
C HIS A 868 48.15 -45.24 -16.27
N LYS A 869 48.95 -46.29 -16.26
CA LYS A 869 49.82 -46.68 -17.36
C LYS A 869 49.68 -48.19 -17.52
N ASP A 870 49.64 -48.61 -18.77
CA ASP A 870 49.43 -49.98 -19.31
C ASP A 870 47.96 -50.28 -19.67
#